data_AF-A0A951DGS8-F1
#
_entry.id   AF-A0A951DGS8-F1
#
_cell.length_a   1.000
_cell.length_b   1.000
_cell.length_c   1.000
_cell.angle_alpha   90.00
_cell.angle_beta   90.00
_cell.angle_gamma   90.00
#
_symmetry.space_group_name_H-M   'P 1'
#
loop_
_entity.id
_entity.type
_entity.pdbx_description
1 polymer ?
#
loop_
_entity_poly.entity_id
_entity_poly.type
_entity_poly.pdbx_seq_one_letter_code
_entity_poly.pdbx_strand_id
1 'polypeptide(L)'
;MRFKKSRFGPRLAAAAHAGDHYRDVHVFIGGTGAVGGAAALQMVAMFEEMMAMRPPASVDDVPVLIVTGRSDDEVRSFESRFKRYTRTRWGADAVPRHFEHGFLSPGGVYVAVSKFEMKPVPGLEIVTDADRASRAAAVDEFLGIAGTARTQSQQEIGEALLRYVRASRPITSFLEDRLLRLRDYGEKPFRSVLLGFPLPSILAYQTGGLTIVANELGLGDTFTQQMKDAFETAFADDLAAVDRDWNARVLVAHTTGVGGMYDETADGATNPRLGFAHAARDEFLRQKHIEAEKLTKEYAQHGIYMLVTAAAIGIDEVRMREQIPLHRDAVKALRDAPHELFRGARERKQFIHLFKPATLPLGERANAKSRALHFKRGEQLLPEYVIRSGENGFFSVANADALYRVMKVASVSELGHVLATVGLLGDDPNVPWFRDYICYYTETANVKPVFDFLYQPSLLGVQLSGVDPMALQDLGSAKHQAELHTLSLLILLHRLRTLDVDALEQYPRASFDPKAFFLENSRPLTFRDVEAWDLDALARDLRTLVLADKPGQLLALKPLVEPGQFGARDEAHVAVLKVVLEAVFAVTSLGSPIVVEDEDGNAVARSGFWIAPLGDIAATDDALQRIFRDSFAKANVNVSYDEFVAFQLSVNGFIDFRPHGIVSSAKVAGELAPGVVTVDRDPESFGARLRALEPYSFFATCGLLAVVYRLRALGALLAHARTDLGTMQDWLWTMLRDPRGHTYVVPGVVEALRMISEAQEKTTGTEWLDGIWGYERRLPEARADAIIASIVDGTRARDTPSR
;
A
#
# COMPACT_ATOMS: atom_id res chain seq x y z
N MET A 1 -36.97 21.72 2.21
CA MET A 1 -35.63 21.09 2.32
C MET A 1 -35.32 20.38 1.01
N ARG A 2 -34.46 20.95 0.16
CA ARG A 2 -33.88 20.18 -0.95
C ARG A 2 -32.77 19.33 -0.34
N PHE A 3 -32.95 18.01 -0.29
CA PHE A 3 -31.83 17.12 0.02
C PHE A 3 -30.71 17.41 -0.98
N LYS A 4 -29.46 17.50 -0.51
CA LYS A 4 -28.32 17.75 -1.41
C LYS A 4 -28.26 16.64 -2.48
N LYS A 5 -28.36 15.35 -2.10
CA LYS A 5 -28.42 14.23 -3.06
C LYS A 5 -29.81 13.62 -3.16
N SER A 6 -30.16 13.12 -4.34
CA SER A 6 -31.26 12.18 -4.52
C SER A 6 -31.00 10.90 -3.71
N ARG A 7 -32.04 10.36 -3.09
CA ARG A 7 -31.90 9.10 -2.34
C ARG A 7 -31.82 7.94 -3.32
N PHE A 8 -30.87 7.04 -3.11
CA PHE A 8 -30.65 5.87 -3.95
C PHE A 8 -31.90 4.98 -4.08
N GLY A 9 -32.51 4.59 -2.96
CA GLY A 9 -33.70 3.70 -2.95
C GLY A 9 -34.85 4.20 -3.84
N PRO A 10 -35.29 5.46 -3.72
CA PRO A 10 -36.29 6.03 -4.63
C PRO A 10 -35.92 6.00 -6.12
N ARG A 11 -34.64 6.19 -6.48
CA ARG A 11 -34.20 6.09 -7.88
C ARG A 11 -34.27 4.65 -8.38
N LEU A 12 -33.83 3.69 -7.57
CA LEU A 12 -33.90 2.27 -7.89
C LEU A 12 -35.35 1.81 -8.03
N ALA A 13 -36.23 2.23 -7.11
CA ALA A 13 -37.66 1.95 -7.18
C ALA A 13 -38.29 2.56 -8.42
N ALA A 14 -37.98 3.82 -8.76
CA ALA A 14 -38.49 4.46 -9.98
C ALA A 14 -38.08 3.69 -11.25
N ALA A 15 -36.82 3.26 -11.35
CA ALA A 15 -36.35 2.44 -12.46
C ALA A 15 -37.09 1.09 -12.54
N ALA A 16 -37.24 0.39 -11.40
CA ALA A 16 -38.01 -0.85 -11.34
C ALA A 16 -39.47 -0.63 -11.79
N HIS A 17 -40.10 0.45 -11.33
CA HIS A 17 -41.49 0.78 -11.66
C HIS A 17 -41.67 1.23 -13.10
N ALA A 18 -40.65 1.78 -13.75
CA ALA A 18 -40.70 2.05 -15.18
C ALA A 18 -40.70 0.76 -16.01
N GLY A 19 -40.09 -0.32 -15.48
CA GLY A 19 -39.87 -1.56 -16.21
C GLY A 19 -38.69 -1.46 -17.20
N ASP A 20 -37.91 -0.39 -17.11
CA ASP A 20 -36.76 -0.13 -17.95
C ASP A 20 -35.54 -0.92 -17.45
N HIS A 21 -34.51 -1.06 -18.29
CA HIS A 21 -33.19 -1.63 -17.98
C HIS A 21 -33.09 -3.15 -17.84
N TYR A 22 -34.18 -3.91 -17.82
CA TYR A 22 -34.10 -5.40 -17.75
C TYR A 22 -33.50 -6.04 -19.01
N ARG A 23 -33.33 -5.30 -20.11
CA ARG A 23 -32.60 -5.74 -21.31
C ARG A 23 -31.24 -5.03 -21.49
N ASP A 24 -30.77 -4.29 -20.49
CA ASP A 24 -29.51 -3.58 -20.62
C ASP A 24 -28.32 -4.56 -20.49
N VAL A 25 -27.28 -4.33 -21.31
CA VAL A 25 -26.02 -5.04 -21.22
C VAL A 25 -24.95 -4.14 -20.60
N HIS A 26 -24.31 -4.63 -19.53
CA HIS A 26 -23.24 -3.93 -18.82
C HIS A 26 -21.93 -4.71 -18.94
N VAL A 27 -20.86 -4.03 -19.36
CA VAL A 27 -19.55 -4.66 -19.57
C VAL A 27 -18.58 -4.18 -18.51
N PHE A 28 -17.86 -5.10 -17.88
CA PHE A 28 -16.88 -4.84 -16.84
C PHE A 28 -15.51 -5.38 -17.29
N ILE A 29 -14.69 -4.51 -17.87
CA ILE A 29 -13.34 -4.85 -18.30
C ILE A 29 -12.42 -4.78 -17.09
N GLY A 30 -11.77 -5.90 -16.74
CA GLY A 30 -11.14 -6.06 -15.43
C GLY A 30 -12.17 -6.25 -14.31
N GLY A 31 -13.39 -6.71 -14.65
CA GLY A 31 -14.47 -6.98 -13.70
C GLY A 31 -14.20 -8.11 -12.71
N THR A 32 -13.10 -8.85 -12.86
CA THR A 32 -12.63 -9.80 -11.83
C THR A 32 -11.75 -9.12 -10.77
N GLY A 33 -11.35 -7.86 -10.96
CA GLY A 33 -10.56 -7.09 -10.01
C GLY A 33 -11.34 -6.65 -8.77
N ALA A 34 -10.68 -5.85 -7.93
CA ALA A 34 -11.21 -5.34 -6.66
C ALA A 34 -12.49 -4.49 -6.85
N VAL A 35 -12.34 -3.35 -7.51
CA VAL A 35 -13.41 -2.37 -7.75
C VAL A 35 -14.36 -2.86 -8.84
N GLY A 36 -13.83 -3.39 -9.94
CA GLY A 36 -14.64 -3.93 -11.05
C GLY A 36 -15.54 -5.09 -10.60
N GLY A 37 -15.03 -6.00 -9.77
CA GLY A 37 -15.82 -7.11 -9.23
C GLY A 37 -16.85 -6.66 -8.21
N ALA A 38 -16.50 -5.72 -7.33
CA ALA A 38 -17.46 -5.11 -6.42
C ALA A 38 -18.60 -4.40 -7.18
N ALA A 39 -18.28 -3.66 -8.24
CA ALA A 39 -19.28 -3.01 -9.10
C ALA A 39 -20.20 -4.04 -9.78
N ALA A 40 -19.66 -5.13 -10.31
CA ALA A 40 -20.45 -6.19 -10.94
C ALA A 40 -21.42 -6.85 -9.93
N LEU A 41 -20.93 -7.23 -8.75
CA LEU A 41 -21.76 -7.84 -7.70
C LEU A 41 -22.81 -6.86 -7.17
N GLN A 42 -22.47 -5.59 -7.02
CA GLN A 42 -23.41 -4.54 -6.62
C GLN A 42 -24.50 -4.34 -7.67
N MET A 43 -24.16 -4.39 -8.97
CA MET A 43 -25.14 -4.30 -10.04
C MET A 43 -26.09 -5.51 -10.06
N VAL A 44 -25.59 -6.72 -9.79
CA VAL A 44 -26.46 -7.90 -9.56
C VAL A 44 -27.44 -7.61 -8.41
N ALA A 45 -26.95 -7.11 -7.27
CA ALA A 45 -27.78 -6.79 -6.12
C ALA A 45 -28.94 -5.83 -6.49
N MET A 46 -28.61 -4.80 -7.27
CA MET A 46 -29.54 -3.77 -7.70
C MET A 46 -30.62 -4.32 -8.62
N PHE A 47 -30.25 -5.11 -9.64
CA PHE A 47 -31.22 -5.75 -10.52
C PHE A 47 -32.13 -6.72 -9.76
N GLU A 48 -31.58 -7.55 -8.88
CA GLU A 48 -32.39 -8.48 -8.07
C GLU A 48 -33.38 -7.73 -7.16
N GLU A 49 -32.97 -6.59 -6.60
CA GLU A 49 -33.86 -5.74 -5.81
C GLU A 49 -34.94 -5.07 -6.69
N MET A 50 -34.59 -4.59 -7.88
CA MET A 50 -35.56 -4.09 -8.85
C MET A 50 -36.59 -5.15 -9.22
N MET A 51 -36.16 -6.39 -9.51
CA MET A 51 -37.05 -7.51 -9.86
C MET A 51 -37.94 -7.94 -8.69
N ALA A 52 -37.47 -7.80 -7.45
CA ALA A 52 -38.28 -8.02 -6.26
C ALA A 52 -39.37 -6.95 -6.08
N MET A 53 -39.11 -5.70 -6.50
CA MET A 53 -40.11 -4.62 -6.49
C MET A 53 -41.11 -4.75 -7.63
N ARG A 54 -40.62 -4.98 -8.85
CA ARG A 54 -41.42 -5.20 -10.06
C ARG A 54 -40.69 -6.20 -10.96
N PRO A 55 -41.21 -7.42 -11.17
CA PRO A 55 -40.58 -8.36 -12.07
C PRO A 55 -40.65 -7.90 -13.53
N PRO A 56 -39.73 -8.37 -14.39
CA PRO A 56 -39.78 -8.08 -15.82
C PRO A 56 -41.10 -8.58 -16.45
N ALA A 57 -41.54 -7.90 -17.51
CA ALA A 57 -42.79 -8.23 -18.18
C ALA A 57 -42.69 -9.50 -19.05
N SER A 58 -41.50 -9.75 -19.62
CA SER A 58 -41.18 -10.98 -20.35
C SER A 58 -40.10 -11.80 -19.63
N VAL A 59 -40.14 -13.12 -19.82
CA VAL A 59 -39.05 -14.02 -19.42
C VAL A 59 -37.77 -13.81 -20.24
N ASP A 60 -37.89 -13.15 -21.39
CA ASP A 60 -36.77 -12.80 -22.27
C ASP A 60 -36.06 -11.51 -21.85
N ASP A 61 -36.62 -10.77 -20.88
CA ASP A 61 -36.04 -9.52 -20.38
C ASP A 61 -35.07 -9.85 -19.24
N VAL A 62 -33.88 -10.31 -19.64
CA VAL A 62 -32.81 -10.72 -18.74
C VAL A 62 -31.66 -9.71 -18.81
N PRO A 63 -31.28 -9.05 -17.69
CA PRO A 63 -30.14 -8.16 -17.67
C PRO A 63 -28.85 -8.97 -17.79
N VAL A 64 -27.91 -8.48 -18.60
CA VAL A 64 -26.66 -9.17 -18.91
C VAL A 64 -25.47 -8.39 -18.40
N LEU A 65 -24.62 -9.06 -17.62
CA LEU A 65 -23.35 -8.53 -17.13
C LEU A 65 -22.21 -9.33 -17.75
N ILE A 66 -21.36 -8.68 -18.55
CA ILE A 66 -20.14 -9.29 -19.10
C ILE A 66 -18.97 -8.90 -18.21
N VAL A 67 -18.41 -9.87 -17.50
CA VAL A 67 -17.29 -9.69 -16.55
C VAL A 67 -16.02 -10.28 -17.13
N THR A 68 -14.93 -9.52 -17.13
CA THR A 68 -13.66 -10.01 -17.68
C THR A 68 -12.51 -10.12 -16.69
N GLY A 69 -11.64 -11.11 -16.92
CA GLY A 69 -10.37 -11.31 -16.20
C GLY A 69 -9.22 -11.65 -17.15
N ARG A 70 -7.98 -11.36 -16.73
CA ARG A 70 -6.77 -11.55 -17.56
C ARG A 70 -6.34 -13.01 -17.62
N SER A 71 -6.66 -13.78 -16.58
CA SER A 71 -6.25 -15.18 -16.44
C SER A 71 -7.39 -16.07 -15.95
N ASP A 72 -7.22 -17.39 -16.14
CA ASP A 72 -8.20 -18.38 -15.67
C ASP A 72 -8.29 -18.43 -14.14
N ASP A 73 -7.24 -18.00 -13.44
CA ASP A 73 -7.22 -17.94 -11.98
C ASP A 73 -8.02 -16.74 -11.46
N GLU A 74 -7.94 -15.59 -12.14
CA GLU A 74 -8.79 -14.42 -11.85
C GLU A 74 -10.27 -14.73 -12.10
N VAL A 75 -10.58 -15.40 -13.21
CA VAL A 75 -11.94 -15.85 -13.55
C VAL A 75 -12.47 -16.78 -12.46
N ARG A 76 -11.73 -17.83 -12.09
CA ARG A 76 -12.12 -18.77 -11.03
C ARG A 76 -12.29 -18.10 -9.67
N SER A 77 -11.42 -17.14 -9.34
CA SER A 77 -11.52 -16.34 -8.11
C SER A 77 -12.83 -15.53 -8.08
N PHE A 78 -13.19 -14.88 -9.18
CA PHE A 78 -14.46 -14.17 -9.27
C PHE A 78 -15.67 -15.10 -9.19
N GLU A 79 -15.67 -16.24 -9.88
CA GLU A 79 -16.76 -17.22 -9.79
C GLU A 79 -16.98 -17.71 -8.36
N SER A 80 -15.91 -17.95 -7.61
CA SER A 80 -15.98 -18.32 -6.19
C SER A 80 -16.61 -17.20 -5.35
N ARG A 81 -16.20 -15.94 -5.59
CA ARG A 81 -16.78 -14.76 -4.95
C ARG A 81 -18.26 -14.61 -5.29
N PHE A 82 -18.66 -14.80 -6.55
CA PHE A 82 -20.05 -14.72 -6.99
C PHE A 82 -20.92 -15.80 -6.33
N LYS A 83 -20.46 -17.05 -6.28
CA LYS A 83 -21.15 -18.14 -5.57
C LYS A 83 -21.32 -17.83 -4.08
N ARG A 84 -20.28 -17.31 -3.42
CA ARG A 84 -20.36 -16.90 -2.00
C ARG A 84 -21.35 -15.75 -1.82
N TYR A 85 -21.30 -14.74 -2.69
CA TYR A 85 -22.23 -13.62 -2.68
C TYR A 85 -23.69 -14.09 -2.77
N THR A 86 -24.00 -14.98 -3.72
CA THR A 86 -25.35 -15.54 -3.87
C THR A 86 -25.81 -16.28 -2.62
N ARG A 87 -24.95 -17.13 -2.02
CA ARG A 87 -25.29 -17.87 -0.80
C ARG A 87 -25.60 -16.96 0.38
N THR A 88 -24.83 -15.87 0.53
CA THR A 88 -25.06 -14.90 1.59
C THR A 88 -26.40 -14.19 1.43
N ARG A 89 -26.81 -13.90 0.19
CA ARG A 89 -28.04 -13.14 -0.10
C ARG A 89 -29.30 -14.01 -0.13
N TRP A 90 -29.21 -15.21 -0.68
CA TRP A 90 -30.35 -16.09 -0.97
C TRP A 90 -30.41 -17.35 -0.09
N GLY A 91 -29.41 -17.57 0.78
CA GLY A 91 -29.30 -18.75 1.64
C GLY A 91 -28.27 -19.77 1.14
N ALA A 92 -27.81 -20.66 2.02
CA ALA A 92 -26.66 -21.54 1.78
C ALA A 92 -26.78 -22.45 0.55
N ASP A 93 -28.00 -22.87 0.21
CA ASP A 93 -28.30 -23.77 -0.91
C ASP A 93 -28.51 -23.04 -2.25
N ALA A 94 -28.67 -21.72 -2.22
CA ALA A 94 -28.86 -20.91 -3.41
C ALA A 94 -27.51 -20.62 -4.06
N VAL A 95 -27.20 -21.36 -5.13
CA VAL A 95 -26.03 -21.14 -5.97
C VAL A 95 -26.46 -20.71 -7.37
N PRO A 96 -25.68 -19.82 -8.03
CA PRO A 96 -25.96 -19.43 -9.40
C PRO A 96 -25.81 -20.64 -10.33
N ARG A 97 -26.72 -20.77 -11.30
CA ARG A 97 -26.76 -21.91 -12.23
C ARG A 97 -25.89 -21.62 -13.44
N HIS A 98 -24.98 -22.54 -13.76
CA HIS A 98 -24.17 -22.41 -14.96
C HIS A 98 -25.06 -22.49 -16.21
N PHE A 99 -24.86 -21.59 -17.16
CA PHE A 99 -25.56 -21.56 -18.44
C PHE A 99 -24.58 -21.05 -19.51
N GLU A 100 -24.38 -21.84 -20.57
CA GLU A 100 -23.44 -21.57 -21.66
C GLU A 100 -22.03 -21.13 -21.20
N HIS A 101 -21.71 -19.84 -21.32
CA HIS A 101 -20.42 -19.23 -21.00
C HIS A 101 -20.47 -18.38 -19.73
N GLY A 102 -21.48 -18.59 -18.88
CA GLY A 102 -21.73 -17.77 -17.71
C GLY A 102 -22.61 -18.44 -16.68
N PHE A 103 -23.24 -17.60 -15.85
CA PHE A 103 -24.05 -18.01 -14.73
C PHE A 103 -25.31 -17.19 -14.63
N LEU A 104 -26.44 -17.84 -14.36
CA LEU A 104 -27.70 -17.19 -14.02
C LEU A 104 -27.83 -17.11 -12.50
N SER A 105 -27.99 -15.90 -11.95
CA SER A 105 -28.26 -15.70 -10.52
C SER A 105 -29.66 -16.22 -10.16
N PRO A 106 -29.94 -16.58 -8.90
CA PRO A 106 -31.28 -16.97 -8.47
C PRO A 106 -32.33 -15.89 -8.73
N GLY A 107 -31.94 -14.62 -8.66
CA GLY A 107 -32.82 -13.51 -8.96
C GLY A 107 -33.00 -13.21 -10.45
N GLY A 108 -32.36 -13.95 -11.37
CA GLY A 108 -32.60 -13.82 -12.81
C GLY A 108 -31.62 -12.93 -13.57
N VAL A 109 -30.43 -12.66 -13.03
CA VAL A 109 -29.38 -11.87 -13.70
C VAL A 109 -28.38 -12.80 -14.40
N TYR A 110 -28.11 -12.59 -15.69
CA TYR A 110 -27.11 -13.39 -16.42
C TYR A 110 -25.73 -12.73 -16.33
N VAL A 111 -24.74 -13.48 -15.83
CA VAL A 111 -23.36 -13.04 -15.65
C VAL A 111 -22.45 -13.89 -16.53
N ALA A 112 -22.05 -13.34 -17.67
CA ALA A 112 -21.08 -13.95 -18.58
C ALA A 112 -19.66 -13.62 -18.11
N VAL A 113 -18.88 -14.62 -17.70
CA VAL A 113 -17.50 -14.42 -17.24
C VAL A 113 -16.55 -14.90 -18.33
N SER A 114 -15.66 -14.04 -18.82
CA SER A 114 -14.75 -14.40 -19.91
C SER A 114 -13.32 -13.94 -19.67
N LYS A 115 -12.37 -14.73 -20.18
CA LYS A 115 -10.98 -14.31 -20.26
C LYS A 115 -10.84 -13.22 -21.32
N PHE A 116 -10.29 -12.08 -20.94
CA PHE A 116 -9.93 -10.99 -21.83
C PHE A 116 -8.69 -10.31 -21.27
N GLU A 117 -7.58 -10.49 -21.96
CA GLU A 117 -6.38 -9.72 -21.73
C GLU A 117 -6.41 -8.53 -22.67
N MET A 118 -6.57 -7.33 -22.12
CA MET A 118 -6.49 -6.11 -22.91
C MET A 118 -5.05 -5.96 -23.43
N LYS A 119 -4.91 -5.98 -24.75
CA LYS A 119 -3.65 -5.78 -25.48
C LYS A 119 -3.74 -4.49 -26.30
N PRO A 120 -3.43 -3.33 -25.69
CA PRO A 120 -3.58 -2.05 -26.37
C PRO A 120 -2.62 -1.88 -27.55
N VAL A 121 -1.45 -2.53 -27.52
CA VAL A 121 -0.54 -2.64 -28.66
C VAL A 121 -0.26 -4.12 -28.88
N PRO A 122 -1.02 -4.82 -29.75
CA PRO A 122 -0.87 -6.27 -29.92
C PRO A 122 0.54 -6.64 -30.38
N GLY A 123 1.14 -7.67 -29.77
CA GLY A 123 2.48 -8.17 -30.09
C GLY A 123 3.60 -7.51 -29.28
N LEU A 124 3.34 -6.40 -28.58
CA LEU A 124 4.37 -5.74 -27.77
C LEU A 124 4.82 -6.60 -26.57
N GLU A 125 3.97 -7.50 -26.10
CA GLU A 125 4.27 -8.44 -25.01
C GLU A 125 5.52 -9.30 -25.28
N ILE A 126 5.77 -9.62 -26.56
CA ILE A 126 6.93 -10.41 -27.01
C ILE A 126 8.22 -9.70 -26.61
N VAL A 127 8.24 -8.36 -26.71
CA VAL A 127 9.39 -7.52 -26.37
C VAL A 127 9.51 -7.32 -24.86
N THR A 128 8.39 -7.09 -24.16
CA THR A 128 8.42 -6.87 -22.71
C THR A 128 8.89 -8.10 -21.93
N ASP A 129 8.64 -9.30 -22.46
CA ASP A 129 8.97 -10.57 -21.81
C ASP A 129 10.36 -11.12 -22.21
N ALA A 130 10.99 -10.52 -23.23
CA ALA A 130 12.32 -10.90 -23.69
C ALA A 130 13.43 -10.46 -22.72
N ASP A 131 14.37 -11.37 -22.46
CA ASP A 131 15.62 -11.04 -21.79
C ASP A 131 16.58 -10.28 -22.71
N ARG A 132 17.66 -9.74 -22.13
CA ARG A 132 18.62 -8.91 -22.87
C ARG A 132 19.25 -9.63 -24.06
N ALA A 133 19.41 -10.96 -23.99
CA ALA A 133 20.00 -11.75 -25.08
C ALA A 133 19.01 -11.98 -26.24
N SER A 134 17.71 -12.07 -25.94
CA SER A 134 16.65 -12.38 -26.91
C SER A 134 15.93 -11.14 -27.44
N ARG A 135 16.23 -9.96 -26.89
CA ARG A 135 15.51 -8.70 -27.15
C ARG A 135 15.53 -8.26 -28.61
N ALA A 136 16.67 -8.40 -29.30
CA ALA A 136 16.78 -8.02 -30.70
C ALA A 136 15.81 -8.82 -31.59
N ALA A 137 15.74 -10.14 -31.39
CA ALA A 137 14.85 -11.03 -32.13
C ALA A 137 13.37 -10.75 -31.81
N ALA A 138 13.05 -10.49 -30.54
CA ALA A 138 11.70 -10.13 -30.11
C ALA A 138 11.22 -8.81 -30.76
N VAL A 139 12.11 -7.82 -30.89
CA VAL A 139 11.81 -6.56 -31.59
C VAL A 139 11.55 -6.81 -33.07
N ASP A 140 12.32 -7.69 -33.72
CA ASP A 140 12.13 -8.01 -35.14
C ASP A 140 10.77 -8.70 -35.40
N GLU A 141 10.34 -9.60 -34.50
CA GLU A 141 9.02 -10.22 -34.55
C GLU A 141 7.90 -9.17 -34.39
N PHE A 142 8.04 -8.26 -33.42
CA PHE A 142 7.08 -7.17 -33.21
C PHE A 142 6.98 -6.23 -34.42
N LEU A 143 8.11 -5.90 -35.06
CA LEU A 143 8.12 -5.10 -36.30
C LEU A 143 7.31 -5.78 -37.41
N GLY A 144 7.45 -7.10 -37.56
CA GLY A 144 6.68 -7.89 -38.51
C GLY A 144 5.17 -7.79 -38.27
N ILE A 145 4.73 -7.85 -37.01
CA ILE A 145 3.31 -7.67 -36.63
C ILE A 145 2.83 -6.25 -36.97
N ALA A 146 3.66 -5.24 -36.72
CA ALA A 146 3.36 -3.85 -37.06
C ALA A 146 3.43 -3.54 -38.57
N GLY A 147 3.75 -4.54 -39.41
CA GLY A 147 3.83 -4.41 -40.86
C GLY A 147 5.07 -3.66 -41.35
N THR A 148 6.17 -3.72 -40.60
CA THR A 148 7.45 -3.08 -40.91
C THR A 148 8.62 -4.05 -40.70
N ALA A 149 9.84 -3.65 -41.06
CA ALA A 149 11.03 -4.47 -40.90
C ALA A 149 12.26 -3.61 -40.58
N ARG A 150 13.23 -4.19 -39.86
CA ARG A 150 14.49 -3.52 -39.48
C ARG A 150 15.33 -3.08 -40.69
N THR A 151 15.06 -3.62 -41.88
CA THR A 151 15.71 -3.23 -43.15
C THR A 151 15.26 -1.89 -43.70
N GLN A 152 14.16 -1.32 -43.18
CA GLN A 152 13.65 -0.01 -43.59
C GLN A 152 14.39 1.13 -42.89
N SER A 153 14.24 2.35 -43.38
CA SER A 153 14.80 3.53 -42.70
C SER A 153 14.13 3.76 -41.34
N GLN A 154 14.86 4.39 -40.42
CA GLN A 154 14.33 4.72 -39.09
C GLN A 154 13.03 5.57 -39.15
N GLN A 155 12.91 6.44 -40.15
CA GLN A 155 11.71 7.23 -40.36
C GLN A 155 10.51 6.36 -40.78
N GLU A 156 10.70 5.46 -41.74
CA GLU A 156 9.65 4.54 -42.20
C GLU A 156 9.16 3.61 -41.08
N ILE A 157 10.11 3.08 -40.28
CA ILE A 157 9.79 2.26 -39.11
C ILE A 157 8.98 3.09 -38.11
N GLY A 158 9.41 4.32 -37.82
CA GLY A 158 8.70 5.20 -36.89
C GLY A 158 7.28 5.52 -37.32
N GLU A 159 7.08 5.85 -38.60
CA GLU A 159 5.75 6.13 -39.17
C GLU A 159 4.84 4.89 -39.17
N ALA A 160 5.38 3.70 -39.46
CA ALA A 160 4.64 2.45 -39.42
C ALA A 160 4.17 2.12 -37.99
N LEU A 161 5.06 2.24 -37.01
CA LEU A 161 4.74 2.02 -35.60
C LEU A 161 3.68 3.02 -35.09
N LEU A 162 3.79 4.30 -35.44
CA LEU A 162 2.78 5.31 -35.09
C LEU A 162 1.42 4.98 -35.71
N ARG A 163 1.39 4.55 -36.97
CA ARG A 163 0.14 4.14 -37.64
C ARG A 163 -0.48 2.92 -36.97
N TYR A 164 0.33 1.93 -36.64
CA TYR A 164 -0.10 0.72 -35.96
C TYR A 164 -0.74 1.02 -34.60
N VAL A 165 -0.08 1.85 -33.78
CA VAL A 165 -0.61 2.29 -32.48
C VAL A 165 -1.90 3.09 -32.62
N ARG A 166 -1.95 4.05 -33.56
CA ARG A 166 -3.15 4.88 -33.80
C ARG A 166 -4.36 4.09 -34.27
N ALA A 167 -4.15 2.97 -34.96
CA ALA A 167 -5.21 2.11 -35.46
C ALA A 167 -5.78 1.14 -34.40
N SER A 168 -5.15 1.03 -33.23
CA SER A 168 -5.58 0.11 -32.19
C SER A 168 -6.94 0.50 -31.59
N ARG A 169 -7.88 -0.44 -31.56
CA ARG A 169 -9.25 -0.27 -31.02
C ARG A 169 -9.67 -1.46 -30.14
N PRO A 170 -8.96 -1.77 -29.05
CA PRO A 170 -9.16 -2.99 -28.27
C PRO A 170 -10.54 -3.11 -27.61
N ILE A 171 -11.14 -1.99 -27.20
CA ILE A 171 -12.44 -1.96 -26.52
C ILE A 171 -13.57 -2.09 -27.54
N THR A 172 -13.54 -1.28 -28.59
CA THR A 172 -14.55 -1.36 -29.67
C THR A 172 -14.55 -2.75 -30.31
N SER A 173 -13.37 -3.28 -30.65
CA SER A 173 -13.25 -4.63 -31.24
C SER A 173 -13.82 -5.72 -30.30
N PHE A 174 -13.63 -5.57 -28.99
CA PHE A 174 -14.21 -6.49 -28.01
C PHE A 174 -15.74 -6.41 -27.99
N LEU A 175 -16.31 -5.21 -28.01
CA LEU A 175 -17.77 -5.02 -28.04
C LEU A 175 -18.40 -5.56 -29.33
N GLU A 176 -17.75 -5.36 -30.48
CA GLU A 176 -18.19 -5.89 -31.77
C GLU A 176 -18.20 -7.43 -31.78
N ASP A 177 -17.16 -8.09 -31.25
CA ASP A 177 -17.14 -9.54 -31.08
C ASP A 177 -18.31 -10.02 -30.19
N ARG A 178 -18.60 -9.28 -29.11
CA ARG A 178 -19.68 -9.63 -28.19
C ARG A 178 -21.07 -9.36 -28.75
N LEU A 179 -21.25 -8.34 -29.58
CA LEU A 179 -22.53 -8.06 -30.25
C LEU A 179 -23.01 -9.26 -31.07
N LEU A 180 -22.10 -10.01 -31.70
CA LEU A 180 -22.45 -11.20 -32.47
C LEU A 180 -23.22 -12.24 -31.66
N ARG A 181 -23.04 -12.27 -30.34
CA ARG A 181 -23.70 -13.18 -29.39
C ARG A 181 -24.92 -12.56 -28.70
N LEU A 182 -25.14 -11.26 -28.87
CA LEU A 182 -26.21 -10.48 -28.24
C LEU A 182 -27.22 -9.95 -29.27
N ARG A 183 -27.33 -10.60 -30.43
CA ARG A 183 -28.19 -10.12 -31.54
C ARG A 183 -29.64 -9.89 -31.13
N ASP A 184 -30.15 -10.71 -30.21
CA ASP A 184 -31.52 -10.63 -29.70
C ASP A 184 -31.76 -9.43 -28.76
N TYR A 185 -30.71 -8.71 -28.39
CA TYR A 185 -30.76 -7.49 -27.55
C TYR A 185 -30.76 -6.19 -28.38
N GLY A 186 -30.75 -6.29 -29.72
CA GLY A 186 -30.80 -5.17 -30.64
C GLY A 186 -29.43 -4.67 -31.10
N GLU A 187 -29.42 -3.63 -31.94
CA GLU A 187 -28.19 -3.12 -32.58
C GLU A 187 -27.26 -2.38 -31.61
N LYS A 188 -27.81 -1.80 -30.54
CA LYS A 188 -27.04 -1.05 -29.51
C LYS A 188 -27.42 -1.50 -28.09
N PRO A 189 -27.05 -2.74 -27.70
CA PRO A 189 -27.54 -3.33 -26.45
C PRO A 189 -26.78 -2.85 -25.21
N PHE A 190 -25.60 -2.24 -25.39
CA PHE A 190 -24.74 -1.83 -24.29
C PHE A 190 -25.24 -0.55 -23.63
N ARG A 191 -25.43 -0.60 -22.31
CA ARG A 191 -25.79 0.56 -21.49
C ARG A 191 -24.58 1.24 -20.88
N SER A 192 -23.61 0.45 -20.42
CA SER A 192 -22.37 0.97 -19.86
C SER A 192 -21.19 0.02 -20.02
N VAL A 193 -20.00 0.60 -20.15
CA VAL A 193 -18.70 -0.09 -20.12
C VAL A 193 -17.89 0.47 -18.97
N LEU A 194 -17.56 -0.39 -18.01
CA LEU A 194 -16.80 -0.06 -16.82
C LEU A 194 -15.39 -0.65 -16.94
N LEU A 195 -14.37 0.19 -16.80
CA LEU A 195 -12.98 -0.21 -16.70
C LEU A 195 -12.61 -0.27 -15.21
N GLY A 196 -12.46 -1.48 -14.69
CA GLY A 196 -12.17 -1.76 -13.27
C GLY A 196 -10.69 -1.71 -12.91
N PHE A 197 -9.88 -0.97 -13.67
CA PHE A 197 -8.44 -0.81 -13.49
C PHE A 197 -8.01 0.64 -13.82
N PRO A 198 -6.89 1.11 -13.27
CA PRO A 198 -6.37 2.45 -13.51
C PRO A 198 -5.64 2.53 -14.85
N LEU A 199 -5.95 3.57 -15.62
CA LEU A 199 -5.32 3.85 -16.91
C LEU A 199 -3.78 3.98 -16.84
N PRO A 200 -3.18 4.67 -15.84
CA PRO A 200 -1.74 4.88 -15.79
C PRO A 200 -0.97 3.56 -15.67
N SER A 201 -1.57 2.54 -15.05
CA SER A 201 -0.92 1.22 -14.93
C SER A 201 -0.82 0.49 -16.27
N ILE A 202 -1.84 0.61 -17.12
CA ILE A 202 -1.77 0.08 -18.50
C ILE A 202 -0.82 0.91 -19.35
N LEU A 203 -0.90 2.24 -19.24
CA LEU A 203 -0.02 3.15 -19.96
C LEU A 203 1.44 2.88 -19.61
N ALA A 204 1.80 2.79 -18.33
CA ALA A 204 3.16 2.50 -17.89
C ALA A 204 3.70 1.17 -18.46
N TYR A 205 2.87 0.13 -18.51
CA TYR A 205 3.28 -1.16 -19.07
C TYR A 205 3.57 -1.07 -20.57
N GLN A 206 2.66 -0.47 -21.34
CA GLN A 206 2.79 -0.37 -22.79
C GLN A 206 3.93 0.59 -23.18
N THR A 207 3.99 1.74 -22.53
CA THR A 207 5.05 2.72 -22.79
C THR A 207 6.44 2.19 -22.45
N GLY A 208 6.58 1.40 -21.38
CA GLY A 208 7.84 0.71 -21.05
C GLY A 208 8.28 -0.28 -22.15
N GLY A 209 7.35 -1.05 -22.72
CA GLY A 209 7.64 -1.92 -23.86
C GLY A 209 8.06 -1.13 -25.10
N LEU A 210 7.36 -0.04 -25.42
CA LEU A 210 7.70 0.83 -26.53
C LEU A 210 9.07 1.50 -26.36
N THR A 211 9.45 1.89 -25.14
CA THR A 211 10.80 2.39 -24.84
C THR A 211 11.87 1.33 -25.11
N ILE A 212 11.59 0.05 -24.81
CA ILE A 212 12.52 -1.04 -25.14
C ILE A 212 12.70 -1.14 -26.66
N VAL A 213 11.61 -1.10 -27.43
CA VAL A 213 11.63 -1.11 -28.90
C VAL A 213 12.44 0.09 -29.44
N ALA A 214 12.14 1.30 -28.96
CA ALA A 214 12.79 2.52 -29.43
C ALA A 214 14.31 2.53 -29.15
N ASN A 215 14.72 2.06 -27.98
CA ASN A 215 16.13 1.94 -27.60
C ASN A 215 16.87 0.92 -28.46
N GLU A 216 16.23 -0.23 -28.76
CA GLU A 216 16.85 -1.28 -29.59
C GLU A 216 17.00 -0.86 -31.06
N LEU A 217 16.14 0.05 -31.54
CA LEU A 217 16.15 0.55 -32.91
C LEU A 217 16.90 1.90 -33.07
N GLY A 218 17.36 2.49 -31.96
CA GLY A 218 18.05 3.78 -31.95
C GLY A 218 17.16 4.95 -32.39
N LEU A 219 15.85 4.91 -32.10
CA LEU A 219 14.88 5.94 -32.52
C LEU A 219 14.84 7.18 -31.61
N GLY A 220 15.48 7.10 -30.44
CA GLY A 220 15.64 8.22 -29.50
C GLY A 220 14.41 8.55 -28.64
N ASP A 221 14.60 9.48 -27.70
CA ASP A 221 13.59 9.85 -26.70
C ASP A 221 12.41 10.62 -27.30
N THR A 222 12.66 11.45 -28.31
CA THR A 222 11.61 12.22 -29.00
C THR A 222 10.56 11.30 -29.65
N PHE A 223 11.02 10.24 -30.32
CA PHE A 223 10.13 9.24 -30.91
C PHE A 223 9.36 8.48 -29.83
N THR A 224 10.04 8.12 -28.75
CA THR A 224 9.40 7.46 -27.60
C THR A 224 8.24 8.30 -27.08
N GLN A 225 8.44 9.61 -26.88
CA GLN A 225 7.37 10.50 -26.41
C GLN A 225 6.21 10.60 -27.40
N GLN A 226 6.49 10.75 -28.70
CA GLN A 226 5.46 10.77 -29.74
C GLN A 226 4.60 9.50 -29.75
N MET A 227 5.22 8.33 -29.54
CA MET A 227 4.51 7.06 -29.43
C MET A 227 3.64 6.97 -28.19
N LYS A 228 4.10 7.51 -27.05
CA LYS A 228 3.28 7.60 -25.82
C LYS A 228 2.04 8.45 -26.06
N ASP A 229 2.22 9.65 -26.61
CA ASP A 229 1.12 10.58 -26.88
C ASP A 229 0.13 9.98 -27.90
N ALA A 230 0.62 9.35 -28.96
CA ALA A 230 -0.22 8.68 -29.96
C ALA A 230 -1.04 7.53 -29.36
N PHE A 231 -0.47 6.80 -28.40
CA PHE A 231 -1.16 5.73 -27.70
C PHE A 231 -2.23 6.26 -26.73
N GLU A 232 -1.90 7.29 -25.94
CA GLU A 232 -2.82 7.97 -25.02
C GLU A 232 -4.09 8.43 -25.74
N THR A 233 -3.91 9.14 -26.87
CA THR A 233 -5.01 9.63 -27.70
C THR A 233 -5.78 8.50 -28.37
N ALA A 234 -5.11 7.50 -28.95
CA ALA A 234 -5.80 6.40 -29.63
C ALA A 234 -6.70 5.58 -28.68
N PHE A 235 -6.27 5.40 -27.43
CA PHE A 235 -7.07 4.72 -26.42
C PHE A 235 -8.24 5.57 -25.93
N ALA A 236 -8.04 6.89 -25.76
CA ALA A 236 -9.14 7.82 -25.46
C ALA A 236 -10.19 7.84 -26.58
N ASP A 237 -9.75 7.86 -27.84
CA ASP A 237 -10.63 7.80 -29.02
C ASP A 237 -11.43 6.49 -29.10
N ASP A 238 -10.82 5.36 -28.72
CA ASP A 238 -11.50 4.06 -28.66
C ASP A 238 -12.60 4.05 -27.58
N LEU A 239 -12.34 4.64 -26.42
CA LEU A 239 -13.34 4.78 -25.37
C LEU A 239 -14.46 5.77 -25.77
N ALA A 240 -14.11 6.89 -26.40
CA ALA A 240 -15.09 7.85 -26.91
C ALA A 240 -15.98 7.24 -28.01
N ALA A 241 -15.42 6.33 -28.83
CA ALA A 241 -16.17 5.59 -29.83
C ALA A 241 -17.30 4.74 -29.22
N VAL A 242 -17.13 4.25 -27.98
CA VAL A 242 -18.17 3.47 -27.30
C VAL A 242 -19.43 4.31 -27.06
N ASP A 243 -19.30 5.54 -26.58
CA ASP A 243 -20.44 6.45 -26.40
C ASP A 243 -21.03 6.87 -27.75
N ARG A 244 -20.19 7.26 -28.71
CA ARG A 244 -20.64 7.69 -30.05
C ARG A 244 -21.38 6.60 -30.81
N ASP A 245 -20.82 5.40 -30.83
CA ASP A 245 -21.29 4.32 -31.71
C ASP A 245 -22.39 3.50 -31.03
N TRP A 246 -22.36 3.36 -29.69
CA TRP A 246 -23.29 2.53 -28.93
C TRP A 246 -24.21 3.30 -27.97
N ASN A 247 -23.99 4.59 -27.74
CA ASN A 247 -24.69 5.40 -26.72
C ASN A 247 -24.56 4.80 -25.31
N ALA A 248 -23.41 4.17 -25.05
CA ALA A 248 -23.10 3.49 -23.79
C ALA A 248 -22.16 4.35 -22.94
N ARG A 249 -22.48 4.51 -21.65
CA ARG A 249 -21.62 5.27 -20.74
C ARG A 249 -20.32 4.55 -20.49
N VAL A 250 -19.20 5.24 -20.63
CA VAL A 250 -17.89 4.72 -20.24
C VAL A 250 -17.50 5.26 -18.89
N LEU A 251 -17.27 4.37 -17.92
CA LEU A 251 -16.80 4.73 -16.59
C LEU A 251 -15.46 4.06 -16.31
N VAL A 252 -14.55 4.78 -15.69
CA VAL A 252 -13.20 4.30 -15.38
C VAL A 252 -12.96 4.45 -13.89
N ALA A 253 -12.61 3.35 -13.24
CA ALA A 253 -12.03 3.36 -11.90
C ALA A 253 -10.57 3.80 -12.02
N HIS A 254 -10.34 5.10 -11.89
CA HIS A 254 -9.01 5.70 -12.04
C HIS A 254 -8.34 5.85 -10.68
N THR A 255 -7.10 5.40 -10.57
CA THR A 255 -6.24 5.73 -9.44
C THR A 255 -5.17 6.68 -9.91
N THR A 256 -4.80 7.63 -9.07
CA THR A 256 -3.78 8.62 -9.44
C THR A 256 -2.35 8.08 -9.37
N GLY A 257 -2.19 6.76 -9.22
CA GLY A 257 -0.94 6.03 -9.28
C GLY A 257 0.01 6.29 -8.11
N VAL A 258 -0.09 7.45 -7.49
CA VAL A 258 0.37 7.75 -6.14
C VAL A 258 -0.86 7.52 -5.28
N GLY A 259 -0.78 6.87 -4.13
CA GLY A 259 -1.90 6.85 -3.19
C GLY A 259 -2.25 8.24 -2.62
N GLY A 260 -2.03 9.33 -3.38
CA GLY A 260 -2.16 10.73 -3.01
C GLY A 260 -3.62 11.10 -2.83
N MET A 261 -3.91 11.62 -1.66
CA MET A 261 -5.17 12.29 -1.37
C MET A 261 -4.99 13.77 -1.60
N TYR A 262 -6.07 14.46 -1.93
CA TYR A 262 -6.05 15.82 -2.44
C TYR A 262 -6.47 16.82 -1.38
N ASP A 263 -5.77 17.94 -1.31
CA ASP A 263 -6.37 19.16 -0.78
C ASP A 263 -7.18 19.82 -1.89
N GLU A 264 -8.49 19.91 -1.68
CA GLU A 264 -9.33 20.75 -2.53
C GLU A 264 -9.10 22.21 -2.12
N THR A 265 -8.56 23.01 -3.03
CA THR A 265 -8.45 24.45 -2.85
C THR A 265 -9.82 25.09 -3.02
N ALA A 266 -9.99 26.33 -2.53
CA ALA A 266 -11.30 27.01 -2.54
C ALA A 266 -11.91 27.20 -3.94
N ASP A 267 -11.10 27.11 -5.00
CA ASP A 267 -11.49 27.16 -6.42
C ASP A 267 -11.79 25.78 -7.03
N GLY A 268 -11.71 24.69 -6.24
CA GLY A 268 -11.97 23.32 -6.68
C GLY A 268 -10.77 22.62 -7.32
N ALA A 269 -9.59 23.24 -7.38
CA ALA A 269 -8.37 22.55 -7.80
C ALA A 269 -7.87 21.58 -6.72
N THR A 270 -7.16 20.53 -7.13
CA THR A 270 -6.70 19.47 -6.22
C THR A 270 -5.18 19.44 -6.12
N ASN A 271 -4.63 19.69 -4.94
CA ASN A 271 -3.18 19.57 -4.69
C ASN A 271 -2.84 18.20 -4.07
N PRO A 272 -1.87 17.45 -4.62
CA PRO A 272 -1.52 16.13 -4.11
C PRO A 272 -0.82 16.22 -2.75
N ARG A 273 -1.30 15.45 -1.76
CA ARG A 273 -0.53 15.16 -0.54
C ARG A 273 0.39 13.96 -0.77
N LEU A 274 1.68 14.22 -0.93
CA LEU A 274 2.74 13.22 -1.11
C LEU A 274 3.25 12.64 0.22
N GLY A 275 2.38 12.42 1.22
CA GLY A 275 2.80 12.02 2.58
C GLY A 275 3.47 10.64 2.70
N PHE A 276 3.21 9.71 1.77
CA PHE A 276 3.69 8.31 1.80
C PHE A 276 4.78 8.02 0.77
N ALA A 277 5.21 9.05 0.05
CA ALA A 277 6.25 8.93 -0.95
C ALA A 277 7.61 8.92 -0.21
N HIS A 278 8.53 8.02 -0.59
CA HIS A 278 9.90 8.12 -0.10
C HIS A 278 10.49 9.43 -0.61
N ALA A 279 11.28 10.15 0.19
CA ALA A 279 12.04 11.31 -0.27
C ALA A 279 12.82 11.06 -1.58
N ALA A 280 13.36 9.85 -1.77
CA ALA A 280 14.06 9.45 -2.99
C ALA A 280 13.13 9.19 -4.22
N ARG A 281 11.81 9.05 -4.01
CA ARG A 281 10.79 8.81 -5.05
C ARG A 281 9.70 9.91 -5.09
N ASP A 282 9.80 10.95 -4.28
CA ASP A 282 8.85 12.07 -4.25
C ASP A 282 8.67 12.71 -5.62
N GLU A 283 9.77 12.98 -6.32
CA GLU A 283 9.73 13.58 -7.65
C GLU A 283 9.12 12.63 -8.69
N PHE A 284 9.46 11.33 -8.62
CA PHE A 284 8.84 10.31 -9.46
C PHE A 284 7.33 10.21 -9.22
N LEU A 285 6.89 10.25 -7.96
CA LEU A 285 5.48 10.16 -7.61
C LEU A 285 4.74 11.47 -7.96
N ARG A 286 5.36 12.63 -7.75
CA ARG A 286 4.84 13.91 -8.23
C ARG A 286 4.61 13.88 -9.74
N GLN A 287 5.60 13.43 -10.49
CA GLN A 287 5.51 13.29 -11.95
C GLN A 287 4.40 12.30 -12.35
N LYS A 288 4.32 11.13 -11.67
CA LYS A 288 3.25 10.15 -11.87
C LYS A 288 1.85 10.74 -11.62
N HIS A 289 1.71 11.61 -10.62
CA HIS A 289 0.45 12.30 -10.36
C HIS A 289 0.12 13.31 -11.46
N ILE A 290 1.09 14.15 -11.86
CA ILE A 290 0.90 15.12 -12.95
C ILE A 290 0.44 14.40 -14.23
N GLU A 291 1.06 13.27 -14.54
CA GLU A 291 0.66 12.41 -15.66
C GLU A 291 -0.76 11.86 -15.47
N ALA A 292 -1.09 11.33 -14.28
CA ALA A 292 -2.42 10.80 -14.00
C ALA A 292 -3.52 11.87 -14.06
N GLU A 293 -3.23 13.12 -13.64
CA GLU A 293 -4.16 14.25 -13.70
C GLU A 293 -4.34 14.74 -15.14
N LYS A 294 -3.25 14.82 -15.93
CA LYS A 294 -3.29 15.10 -17.36
C LYS A 294 -4.22 14.09 -18.06
N LEU A 295 -4.02 12.80 -17.82
CA LEU A 295 -4.84 11.72 -18.37
C LEU A 295 -6.30 11.82 -17.91
N THR A 296 -6.54 12.14 -16.63
CA THR A 296 -7.90 12.33 -16.11
C THR A 296 -8.63 13.42 -16.89
N LYS A 297 -7.99 14.59 -17.06
CA LYS A 297 -8.56 15.74 -17.76
C LYS A 297 -8.76 15.44 -19.25
N GLU A 298 -7.78 14.81 -19.89
CA GLU A 298 -7.87 14.41 -21.30
C GLU A 298 -9.07 13.48 -21.51
N TYR A 299 -9.18 12.40 -20.73
CA TYR A 299 -10.25 11.41 -20.91
C TYR A 299 -11.62 11.98 -20.56
N ALA A 300 -11.71 12.85 -19.54
CA ALA A 300 -12.93 13.57 -19.23
C ALA A 300 -13.38 14.50 -20.36
N GLN A 301 -12.46 15.15 -21.09
CA GLN A 301 -12.79 15.96 -22.28
C GLN A 301 -13.37 15.12 -23.42
N HIS A 302 -13.05 13.83 -23.46
CA HIS A 302 -13.65 12.86 -24.38
C HIS A 302 -15.00 12.30 -23.88
N GLY A 303 -15.57 12.83 -22.78
CA GLY A 303 -16.87 12.40 -22.23
C GLY A 303 -16.80 11.14 -21.37
N ILE A 304 -15.60 10.72 -20.94
CA ILE A 304 -15.40 9.51 -20.15
C ILE A 304 -15.52 9.83 -18.67
N TYR A 305 -16.36 9.09 -17.93
CA TYR A 305 -16.57 9.28 -16.50
C TYR A 305 -15.38 8.73 -15.69
N MET A 306 -14.55 9.63 -15.18
CA MET A 306 -13.34 9.34 -14.43
C MET A 306 -13.62 9.33 -12.92
N LEU A 307 -13.72 8.14 -12.32
CA LEU A 307 -13.81 8.00 -10.86
C LEU A 307 -12.39 7.98 -10.31
N VAL A 308 -11.94 9.13 -9.83
CA VAL A 308 -10.61 9.31 -9.26
C VAL A 308 -10.65 9.03 -7.77
N THR A 309 -9.85 8.07 -7.33
CA THR A 309 -9.68 7.75 -5.91
C THR A 309 -8.21 7.64 -5.55
N ALA A 310 -7.87 7.95 -4.30
CA ALA A 310 -6.57 7.57 -3.76
C ALA A 310 -6.49 6.04 -3.79
N ALA A 311 -5.36 5.49 -4.24
CA ALA A 311 -5.14 4.05 -4.45
C ALA A 311 -6.02 3.19 -3.52
N ALA A 312 -7.03 2.53 -4.10
CA ALA A 312 -7.90 1.65 -3.34
C ALA A 312 -7.03 0.52 -2.80
N ILE A 313 -6.75 0.51 -1.49
CA ILE A 313 -6.14 -0.65 -0.83
C ILE A 313 -7.23 -1.70 -0.64
N GLY A 314 -7.88 -2.11 -1.73
CA GLY A 314 -8.89 -3.16 -1.67
C GLY A 314 -8.29 -4.43 -1.06
N ILE A 315 -8.97 -4.99 -0.05
CA ILE A 315 -8.66 -6.32 0.45
C ILE A 315 -9.36 -7.31 -0.49
N ASP A 316 -8.62 -7.82 -1.47
CA ASP A 316 -9.16 -8.76 -2.47
C ASP A 316 -9.21 -10.18 -1.93
N GLU A 317 -8.17 -10.54 -1.19
CA GLU A 317 -7.94 -11.89 -0.67
C GLU A 317 -7.10 -11.81 0.60
N VAL A 318 -7.36 -12.71 1.54
CA VAL A 318 -6.44 -13.01 2.64
C VAL A 318 -5.88 -14.41 2.42
N ARG A 319 -4.56 -14.49 2.28
CA ARG A 319 -3.82 -15.72 2.09
C ARG A 319 -3.26 -16.19 3.41
N MET A 320 -3.20 -17.51 3.57
CA MET A 320 -2.73 -18.14 4.80
C MET A 320 -1.55 -19.05 4.50
N ARG A 321 -0.39 -18.77 5.11
CA ARG A 321 0.83 -19.61 5.01
C ARG A 321 1.22 -19.92 3.55
N GLU A 322 1.10 -18.93 2.67
CA GLU A 322 1.46 -19.04 1.26
C GLU A 322 2.80 -18.35 0.95
N GLN A 323 3.44 -18.79 -0.13
CA GLN A 323 4.61 -18.12 -0.68
C GLN A 323 4.22 -16.76 -1.26
N ILE A 324 4.99 -15.74 -0.90
CA ILE A 324 4.82 -14.39 -1.41
C ILE A 324 5.85 -14.14 -2.52
N PRO A 325 5.44 -13.72 -3.73
CA PRO A 325 6.37 -13.40 -4.79
C PRO A 325 7.24 -12.19 -4.40
N LEU A 326 8.49 -12.19 -4.84
CA LEU A 326 9.37 -11.04 -4.67
C LEU A 326 8.95 -9.92 -5.63
N HIS A 327 9.03 -8.66 -5.19
CA HIS A 327 8.67 -7.50 -6.01
C HIS A 327 9.48 -7.46 -7.32
N ARG A 328 8.85 -7.07 -8.44
CA ARG A 328 9.44 -7.12 -9.79
C ARG A 328 10.75 -6.34 -9.89
N ASP A 329 10.85 -5.18 -9.22
CA ASP A 329 12.07 -4.37 -9.22
C ASP A 329 13.23 -5.09 -8.53
N ALA A 330 12.98 -5.78 -7.42
CA ALA A 330 13.99 -6.57 -6.73
C ALA A 330 14.41 -7.80 -7.56
N VAL A 331 13.47 -8.46 -8.26
CA VAL A 331 13.78 -9.54 -9.21
C VAL A 331 14.64 -9.03 -10.36
N LYS A 332 14.32 -7.87 -10.91
CA LYS A 332 15.10 -7.24 -11.98
C LYS A 332 16.52 -6.91 -11.48
N ALA A 333 16.62 -6.26 -10.32
CA ALA A 333 17.91 -5.93 -9.72
C ALA A 333 18.76 -7.20 -9.46
N LEU A 334 18.16 -8.30 -8.98
CA LEU A 334 18.88 -9.56 -8.73
C LEU A 334 19.43 -10.16 -10.03
N ARG A 335 18.66 -10.07 -11.12
CA ARG A 335 19.10 -10.52 -12.45
C ARG A 335 20.23 -9.64 -13.01
N ASP A 336 20.18 -8.34 -12.74
CA ASP A 336 21.15 -7.34 -13.20
C ASP A 336 22.38 -7.21 -12.27
N ALA A 337 22.41 -7.91 -11.13
CA ALA A 337 23.50 -7.89 -10.18
C ALA A 337 24.84 -8.37 -10.79
N PRO A 338 25.99 -7.79 -10.38
CA PRO A 338 27.30 -8.06 -10.97
C PRO A 338 27.74 -9.53 -10.87
N HIS A 339 27.27 -10.24 -9.84
CA HIS A 339 27.45 -11.67 -9.67
C HIS A 339 26.20 -12.31 -9.06
N GLU A 340 26.13 -13.64 -9.10
CA GLU A 340 25.03 -14.38 -8.49
C GLU A 340 25.15 -14.37 -6.95
N LEU A 341 24.22 -13.69 -6.28
CA LEU A 341 24.21 -13.50 -4.82
C LEU A 341 23.87 -14.78 -4.05
N PHE A 342 23.02 -15.62 -4.62
CA PHE A 342 22.67 -16.93 -4.09
C PHE A 342 22.21 -17.82 -5.24
N ARG A 343 22.32 -19.14 -5.07
CA ARG A 343 21.93 -20.11 -6.11
C ARG A 343 20.47 -19.91 -6.53
N GLY A 344 20.25 -19.59 -7.81
CA GLY A 344 18.93 -19.36 -8.38
C GLY A 344 18.49 -17.89 -8.36
N ALA A 345 19.33 -16.96 -7.93
CA ALA A 345 18.99 -15.52 -7.87
C ALA A 345 18.59 -14.91 -9.22
N ARG A 346 18.99 -15.54 -10.33
CA ARG A 346 18.69 -15.09 -11.70
C ARG A 346 17.41 -15.70 -12.29
N GLU A 347 16.70 -16.58 -11.57
CA GLU A 347 15.44 -17.16 -12.06
C GLU A 347 14.33 -16.09 -12.14
N ARG A 348 13.43 -16.24 -13.11
CA ARG A 348 12.36 -15.26 -13.40
C ARG A 348 11.31 -15.16 -12.30
N LYS A 349 11.04 -16.27 -11.61
CA LYS A 349 10.03 -16.34 -10.55
C LYS A 349 10.75 -16.50 -9.22
N GLN A 350 10.80 -15.41 -8.45
CA GLN A 350 11.36 -15.41 -7.10
C GLN A 350 10.24 -15.27 -6.08
N PHE A 351 10.49 -15.83 -4.91
CA PHE A 351 9.64 -15.68 -3.74
C PHE A 351 10.49 -15.14 -2.59
N ILE A 352 9.82 -14.61 -1.56
CA ILE A 352 10.51 -14.13 -0.37
C ILE A 352 11.07 -15.34 0.40
N HIS A 353 12.37 -15.28 0.71
CA HIS A 353 13.07 -16.29 1.49
C HIS A 353 13.76 -15.62 2.68
N LEU A 354 13.99 -16.40 3.73
CA LEU A 354 14.73 -16.01 4.93
C LEU A 354 16.23 -16.19 4.71
N PHE A 355 16.96 -15.09 4.65
CA PHE A 355 18.41 -15.07 4.53
C PHE A 355 19.04 -14.68 5.86
N LYS A 356 20.14 -15.35 6.21
CA LYS A 356 21.03 -14.85 7.26
C LYS A 356 21.57 -13.46 6.82
N PRO A 357 21.41 -12.40 7.62
CA PRO A 357 21.86 -11.07 7.23
C PRO A 357 23.37 -10.96 7.20
N ALA A 358 23.86 -10.05 6.36
CA ALA A 358 25.23 -9.55 6.38
C ALA A 358 25.35 -8.35 7.34
N THR A 359 26.52 -8.17 7.95
CA THR A 359 26.85 -6.97 8.71
C THR A 359 27.64 -6.03 7.80
N LEU A 360 27.06 -4.87 7.50
CA LEU A 360 27.62 -3.84 6.63
C LEU A 360 28.07 -2.65 7.50
N PRO A 361 29.29 -2.12 7.33
CA PRO A 361 29.74 -0.95 8.07
C PRO A 361 29.07 0.33 7.55
N LEU A 362 28.66 1.23 8.45
CA LEU A 362 28.09 2.55 8.07
C LEU A 362 29.13 3.68 8.00
N GLY A 363 30.17 3.63 8.85
CA GLY A 363 31.25 4.62 8.91
C GLY A 363 32.57 4.15 8.29
N GLU A 364 33.56 5.04 8.15
CA GLU A 364 34.87 4.70 7.57
C GLU A 364 35.55 3.55 8.33
N ARG A 365 35.70 2.40 7.66
CA ARG A 365 36.70 1.40 8.05
C ARG A 365 37.89 1.55 7.13
N ALA A 366 39.02 1.95 7.69
CA ALA A 366 40.25 2.12 6.93
C ALA A 366 40.63 0.82 6.18
N ASN A 367 40.79 0.91 4.85
CA ASN A 367 41.55 -0.03 4.02
C ASN A 367 41.15 -1.52 4.02
N ALA A 368 39.85 -1.85 4.05
CA ALA A 368 39.42 -3.20 3.67
C ALA A 368 39.14 -3.27 2.16
N LYS A 369 39.79 -4.18 1.43
CA LYS A 369 39.38 -4.49 0.04
C LYS A 369 37.93 -4.96 0.05
N SER A 370 37.05 -4.27 -0.67
CA SER A 370 35.64 -4.64 -0.88
C SER A 370 35.54 -6.11 -1.32
N ARG A 371 34.65 -6.87 -0.66
CA ARG A 371 34.41 -8.29 -0.95
C ARG A 371 33.00 -8.48 -1.48
N ALA A 372 32.89 -9.34 -2.49
CA ALA A 372 31.61 -9.82 -2.99
C ALA A 372 30.85 -10.54 -1.88
N LEU A 373 29.58 -10.15 -1.67
CA LEU A 373 28.68 -10.84 -0.77
C LEU A 373 28.06 -12.05 -1.44
N HIS A 374 27.93 -13.13 -0.68
CA HIS A 374 27.22 -14.34 -1.07
C HIS A 374 26.32 -14.77 0.07
N PHE A 375 25.05 -14.97 -0.25
CA PHE A 375 24.03 -15.46 0.66
C PHE A 375 23.81 -16.95 0.40
N LYS A 376 23.62 -17.74 1.47
CA LYS A 376 23.11 -19.11 1.31
C LYS A 376 21.65 -19.01 0.89
N ARG A 377 21.19 -19.94 0.04
CA ARG A 377 19.77 -20.01 -0.33
C ARG A 377 18.94 -20.13 0.95
N GLY A 378 18.06 -19.16 1.15
CA GLY A 378 17.24 -19.06 2.35
C GLY A 378 16.12 -20.10 2.41
N GLU A 379 15.53 -20.25 3.59
CA GLU A 379 14.28 -21.01 3.78
C GLU A 379 13.09 -20.18 3.25
N GLN A 380 11.98 -20.82 2.89
CA GLN A 380 10.80 -20.08 2.42
C GLN A 380 10.17 -19.30 3.57
N LEU A 381 9.87 -18.02 3.34
CA LEU A 381 9.08 -17.25 4.29
C LEU A 381 7.60 -17.48 4.00
N LEU A 382 6.87 -18.03 4.97
CA LEU A 382 5.44 -18.31 4.88
C LEU A 382 4.71 -17.54 6.00
N PRO A 383 4.35 -16.27 5.80
CA PRO A 383 3.63 -15.51 6.81
C PRO A 383 2.28 -16.14 7.11
N GLU A 384 1.83 -16.04 8.36
CA GLU A 384 0.60 -16.71 8.78
C GLU A 384 -0.63 -16.17 8.07
N TYR A 385 -0.68 -14.84 7.90
CA TYR A 385 -1.70 -14.15 7.12
C TYR A 385 -1.06 -13.03 6.30
N VAL A 386 -1.50 -12.91 5.04
CA VAL A 386 -1.12 -11.82 4.14
C VAL A 386 -2.37 -11.30 3.44
N ILE A 387 -2.52 -9.99 3.40
CA ILE A 387 -3.58 -9.32 2.65
C ILE A 387 -3.07 -9.08 1.23
N ARG A 388 -3.83 -9.49 0.22
CA ARG A 388 -3.57 -9.17 -1.19
C ARG A 388 -4.47 -8.03 -1.62
N SER A 389 -3.88 -7.02 -2.24
CA SER A 389 -4.57 -5.99 -3.01
C SER A 389 -4.18 -6.15 -4.48
N GLY A 390 -5.15 -6.19 -5.39
CA GLY A 390 -4.94 -6.54 -6.79
C GLY A 390 -3.87 -5.68 -7.48
N GLU A 391 -3.94 -4.36 -7.31
CA GLU A 391 -2.99 -3.41 -7.91
C GLU A 391 -1.74 -3.17 -7.06
N ASN A 392 -1.87 -3.29 -5.74
CA ASN A 392 -0.85 -2.83 -4.81
C ASN A 392 -0.02 -3.97 -4.17
N GLY A 393 -0.24 -5.22 -4.59
CA GLY A 393 0.54 -6.37 -4.15
C GLY A 393 0.13 -6.93 -2.79
N PHE A 394 1.11 -7.33 -1.99
CA PHE A 394 0.92 -8.02 -0.71
C PHE A 394 1.25 -7.13 0.50
N PHE A 395 0.46 -7.30 1.56
CA PHE A 395 0.49 -6.50 2.78
C PHE A 395 0.47 -7.38 4.03
N SER A 396 1.15 -6.92 5.07
CA SER A 396 0.84 -7.41 6.41
C SER A 396 -0.51 -6.85 6.88
N VAL A 397 -1.07 -7.46 7.93
CA VAL A 397 -2.25 -6.92 8.63
C VAL A 397 -1.96 -5.52 9.20
N ALA A 398 -0.75 -5.30 9.71
CA ALA A 398 -0.36 -4.03 10.32
C ALA A 398 -0.21 -2.89 9.28
N ASN A 399 0.30 -3.18 8.07
CA ASN A 399 0.30 -2.21 6.97
C ASN A 399 -1.13 -1.80 6.62
N ALA A 400 -2.03 -2.77 6.44
CA ALA A 400 -3.40 -2.49 6.08
C ALA A 400 -4.07 -1.63 7.15
N ASP A 401 -3.95 -2.00 8.43
CA ASP A 401 -4.50 -1.24 9.54
C ASP A 401 -3.97 0.20 9.58
N ALA A 402 -2.65 0.37 9.47
CA ALA A 402 -2.04 1.70 9.45
C ALA A 402 -2.59 2.54 8.29
N LEU A 403 -2.55 2.00 7.06
CA LEU A 403 -2.91 2.74 5.85
C LEU A 403 -4.39 3.08 5.78
N TYR A 404 -5.29 2.18 6.15
CA TYR A 404 -6.72 2.46 6.22
C TYR A 404 -7.08 3.54 7.26
N ARG A 405 -6.20 3.82 8.23
CA ARG A 405 -6.43 4.88 9.23
C ARG A 405 -6.00 6.26 8.77
N VAL A 406 -4.90 6.30 8.03
CA VAL A 406 -4.22 7.55 7.64
C VAL A 406 -4.50 7.97 6.23
N MET A 407 -5.04 7.07 5.42
CA MET A 407 -5.59 7.32 4.12
C MET A 407 -7.09 7.07 4.25
N LYS A 408 -7.93 8.04 3.84
CA LYS A 408 -9.35 7.77 3.60
C LYS A 408 -9.48 6.91 2.35
N VAL A 409 -9.14 5.64 2.51
CA VAL A 409 -9.27 4.62 1.48
C VAL A 409 -10.74 4.26 1.38
N ALA A 410 -11.35 4.62 0.25
CA ALA A 410 -12.68 4.14 -0.06
C ALA A 410 -12.63 2.62 -0.18
N SER A 411 -13.58 1.95 0.47
CA SER A 411 -13.72 0.51 0.29
C SER A 411 -14.06 0.20 -1.18
N VAL A 412 -13.64 -0.95 -1.67
CA VAL A 412 -13.96 -1.40 -3.04
C VAL A 412 -15.47 -1.45 -3.27
N SER A 413 -16.26 -1.71 -2.21
CA SER A 413 -17.72 -1.71 -2.23
C SER A 413 -18.31 -0.32 -2.41
N GLU A 414 -17.74 0.71 -1.79
CA GLU A 414 -18.19 2.10 -1.97
C GLU A 414 -17.93 2.58 -3.40
N LEU A 415 -16.72 2.35 -3.91
CA LEU A 415 -16.36 2.68 -5.29
C LEU A 415 -17.20 1.88 -6.29
N GLY A 416 -17.37 0.59 -6.04
CA GLY A 416 -18.23 -0.29 -6.83
C GLY A 416 -19.68 0.18 -6.84
N HIS A 417 -20.19 0.70 -5.73
CA HIS A 417 -21.54 1.26 -5.63
C HIS A 417 -21.71 2.53 -6.46
N VAL A 418 -20.74 3.45 -6.44
CA VAL A 418 -20.74 4.64 -7.30
C VAL A 418 -20.79 4.22 -8.77
N LEU A 419 -19.87 3.35 -9.20
CA LEU A 419 -19.78 2.91 -10.58
C LEU A 419 -21.03 2.15 -11.04
N ALA A 420 -21.55 1.22 -10.24
CA ALA A 420 -22.74 0.45 -10.58
C ALA A 420 -23.99 1.34 -10.65
N THR A 421 -24.13 2.28 -9.71
CA THR A 421 -25.26 3.23 -9.69
C THR A 421 -25.24 4.13 -10.91
N VAL A 422 -24.10 4.72 -11.24
CA VAL A 422 -23.99 5.61 -12.41
C VAL A 422 -24.10 4.82 -13.73
N GLY A 423 -23.52 3.62 -13.79
CA GLY A 423 -23.64 2.73 -14.94
C GLY A 423 -25.09 2.37 -15.26
N LEU A 424 -25.87 1.99 -14.25
CA LEU A 424 -27.28 1.61 -14.42
C LEU A 424 -28.20 2.84 -14.57
N LEU A 425 -28.22 3.69 -13.55
CA LEU A 425 -29.24 4.73 -13.35
C LEU A 425 -28.81 6.11 -13.86
N GLY A 426 -27.57 6.27 -14.32
CA GLY A 426 -26.95 7.57 -14.60
C GLY A 426 -26.51 8.29 -13.32
N ASP A 427 -25.84 9.44 -13.46
CA ASP A 427 -25.42 10.24 -12.31
C ASP A 427 -26.63 10.95 -11.65
N ASP A 428 -26.46 11.42 -10.41
CA ASP A 428 -27.48 12.18 -9.71
C ASP A 428 -27.68 13.57 -10.36
N PRO A 429 -28.90 13.91 -10.83
CA PRO A 429 -29.14 15.17 -11.51
C PRO A 429 -29.13 16.40 -10.58
N ASN A 430 -29.24 16.23 -9.26
CA ASN A 430 -29.29 17.34 -8.30
C ASN A 430 -27.91 17.65 -7.73
N VAL A 431 -27.15 16.62 -7.38
CA VAL A 431 -25.76 16.72 -6.92
C VAL A 431 -24.98 15.54 -7.53
N PRO A 432 -24.53 15.68 -8.79
CA PRO A 432 -23.78 14.63 -9.47
C PRO A 432 -22.47 14.33 -8.74
N TRP A 433 -22.07 13.06 -8.77
CA TRP A 433 -20.73 12.66 -8.33
C TRP A 433 -19.66 13.11 -9.34
N PHE A 434 -19.98 13.07 -10.63
CA PHE A 434 -19.06 13.37 -11.74
C PHE A 434 -19.36 14.74 -12.31
N ARG A 435 -18.68 15.77 -11.81
CA ARG A 435 -18.73 17.12 -12.39
C ARG A 435 -17.73 17.18 -13.53
N ASP A 436 -18.17 17.63 -14.70
CA ASP A 436 -17.35 17.65 -15.92
C ASP A 436 -16.70 16.28 -16.18
N TYR A 437 -17.45 15.20 -15.95
CA TYR A 437 -17.02 13.81 -16.06
C TYR A 437 -15.94 13.35 -15.06
N ILE A 438 -15.59 14.15 -14.05
CA ILE A 438 -14.59 13.78 -13.04
C ILE A 438 -15.24 13.69 -11.66
N CYS A 439 -14.98 12.57 -10.97
CA CYS A 439 -15.35 12.38 -9.57
C CYS A 439 -14.10 12.14 -8.74
N TYR A 440 -13.63 13.15 -7.99
CA TYR A 440 -12.66 12.93 -6.92
C TYR A 440 -13.40 12.42 -5.68
N TYR A 441 -13.39 11.11 -5.48
CA TYR A 441 -14.18 10.49 -4.42
C TYR A 441 -13.55 10.77 -3.05
N THR A 442 -14.27 11.54 -2.22
CA THR A 442 -13.81 12.01 -0.90
C THR A 442 -14.68 11.52 0.27
N GLU A 443 -15.75 10.77 -0.01
CA GLU A 443 -16.68 10.24 1.00
C GLU A 443 -16.13 8.94 1.60
N THR A 444 -15.94 8.84 2.92
CA THR A 444 -15.44 7.60 3.57
C THR A 444 -16.10 7.35 4.92
N ALA A 445 -17.43 7.26 4.90
CA ALA A 445 -18.21 7.01 6.11
C ALA A 445 -18.13 5.56 6.64
N ASN A 446 -17.58 4.59 5.87
CA ASN A 446 -17.64 3.15 6.20
C ASN A 446 -16.29 2.42 6.32
N VAL A 447 -15.27 3.01 6.95
CA VAL A 447 -14.01 2.27 7.27
C VAL A 447 -14.18 1.25 8.42
N LYS A 448 -15.23 1.37 9.23
CA LYS A 448 -15.46 0.51 10.41
C LYS A 448 -15.45 -1.01 10.11
N PRO A 449 -16.17 -1.52 9.08
CA PRO A 449 -16.13 -2.94 8.75
C PRO A 449 -14.74 -3.47 8.42
N VAL A 450 -13.86 -2.64 7.84
CA VAL A 450 -12.47 -3.02 7.58
C VAL A 450 -11.72 -3.22 8.91
N PHE A 451 -11.87 -2.31 9.87
CA PHE A 451 -11.24 -2.47 11.18
C PHE A 451 -11.82 -3.65 11.97
N ASP A 452 -13.14 -3.85 11.93
CA ASP A 452 -13.79 -5.01 12.55
C ASP A 452 -13.26 -6.34 11.95
N PHE A 453 -12.91 -6.34 10.65
CA PHE A 453 -12.24 -7.46 9.99
C PHE A 453 -10.77 -7.61 10.42
N LEU A 454 -9.97 -6.53 10.40
CA LEU A 454 -8.55 -6.58 10.77
C LEU A 454 -8.33 -6.92 12.25
N TYR A 455 -9.34 -6.72 13.11
CA TYR A 455 -9.34 -7.07 14.53
C TYR A 455 -10.03 -8.38 14.88
N GLN A 456 -10.30 -9.23 13.89
CA GLN A 456 -10.58 -10.64 14.19
C GLN A 456 -9.41 -11.26 14.97
N PRO A 457 -9.65 -12.12 15.98
CA PRO A 457 -8.62 -12.58 16.91
C PRO A 457 -7.35 -13.15 16.25
N SER A 458 -7.51 -13.88 15.15
CA SER A 458 -6.39 -14.46 14.41
C SER A 458 -5.51 -13.40 13.72
N LEU A 459 -6.11 -12.40 13.07
CA LEU A 459 -5.39 -11.33 12.39
C LEU A 459 -4.76 -10.36 13.38
N LEU A 460 -5.45 -10.06 14.48
CA LEU A 460 -4.88 -9.29 15.58
C LEU A 460 -3.70 -10.02 16.22
N GLY A 461 -3.79 -11.33 16.40
CA GLY A 461 -2.71 -12.15 16.95
C GLY A 461 -1.39 -11.99 16.18
N VAL A 462 -1.45 -11.88 14.85
CA VAL A 462 -0.28 -11.59 14.00
C VAL A 462 0.35 -10.26 14.39
N GLN A 463 -0.44 -9.19 14.49
CA GLN A 463 0.05 -7.84 14.84
C GLN A 463 0.73 -7.80 16.22
N LEU A 464 0.26 -8.63 17.16
CA LEU A 464 0.77 -8.69 18.53
C LEU A 464 1.91 -9.71 18.71
N SER A 465 2.28 -10.46 17.68
CA SER A 465 3.22 -11.59 17.78
C SER A 465 4.69 -11.16 17.80
N GLY A 466 5.06 -10.15 17.02
CA GLY A 466 6.46 -9.81 16.71
C GLY A 466 7.22 -10.86 15.88
N VAL A 467 6.60 -12.02 15.60
CA VAL A 467 7.21 -13.14 14.84
C VAL A 467 6.92 -13.00 13.35
N ASP A 468 5.67 -12.69 13.01
CA ASP A 468 5.27 -12.48 11.62
C ASP A 468 5.74 -11.10 11.12
N PRO A 469 6.06 -10.97 9.82
CA PRO A 469 6.41 -9.69 9.23
C PRO A 469 5.34 -8.62 9.42
N MET A 470 5.73 -7.47 10.00
CA MET A 470 4.84 -6.32 10.14
C MET A 470 4.81 -5.44 8.89
N ALA A 471 5.71 -5.63 7.92
CA ALA A 471 5.56 -5.06 6.61
C ALA A 471 6.03 -5.98 5.48
N LEU A 472 5.55 -5.71 4.24
CA LEU A 472 5.95 -6.38 3.00
C LEU A 472 6.33 -5.34 1.94
N GLN A 473 7.06 -5.77 0.89
CA GLN A 473 7.76 -4.89 -0.05
C GLN A 473 6.86 -4.01 -0.94
N ASP A 474 5.58 -4.33 -1.09
CA ASP A 474 4.79 -3.87 -2.25
C ASP A 474 4.09 -2.51 -2.07
N LEU A 475 3.79 -2.08 -0.84
CA LEU A 475 3.14 -0.77 -0.59
C LEU A 475 3.66 -0.04 0.66
N GLY A 476 3.68 1.29 0.58
CA GLY A 476 4.11 2.20 1.64
C GLY A 476 5.54 2.70 1.45
N SER A 477 5.90 3.81 2.11
CA SER A 477 7.29 4.25 2.14
C SER A 477 8.13 3.23 2.91
N ALA A 478 9.41 3.07 2.56
CA ALA A 478 10.33 2.26 3.37
C ALA A 478 10.44 2.81 4.79
N LYS A 479 10.18 4.11 5.00
CA LYS A 479 10.05 4.67 6.35
C LYS A 479 8.90 4.05 7.13
N HIS A 480 7.71 4.02 6.53
CA HIS A 480 6.55 3.35 7.10
C HIS A 480 6.82 1.86 7.39
N GLN A 481 7.41 1.15 6.43
CA GLN A 481 7.74 -0.28 6.59
C GLN A 481 8.79 -0.49 7.70
N ALA A 482 9.81 0.34 7.76
CA ALA A 482 10.83 0.29 8.81
C ALA A 482 10.22 0.53 10.19
N GLU A 483 9.33 1.51 10.35
CA GLU A 483 8.67 1.77 11.64
C GLU A 483 7.80 0.59 12.11
N LEU A 484 7.06 -0.05 11.21
CA LEU A 484 6.32 -1.27 11.53
C LEU A 484 7.25 -2.39 11.99
N HIS A 485 8.39 -2.57 11.33
CA HIS A 485 9.39 -3.56 11.72
C HIS A 485 10.14 -3.18 13.01
N THR A 486 10.37 -1.90 13.28
CA THR A 486 10.88 -1.40 14.57
C THR A 486 9.95 -1.83 15.69
N LEU A 487 8.64 -1.61 15.54
CA LEU A 487 7.63 -2.03 16.51
C LEU A 487 7.60 -3.57 16.64
N SER A 488 7.72 -4.31 15.53
CA SER A 488 7.82 -5.77 15.54
C SER A 488 8.96 -6.28 16.42
N LEU A 489 10.16 -5.70 16.28
CA LEU A 489 11.35 -6.11 17.01
C LEU A 489 11.27 -5.74 18.50
N LEU A 490 10.65 -4.61 18.83
CA LEU A 490 10.35 -4.24 20.22
C LEU A 490 9.36 -5.23 20.87
N ILE A 491 8.30 -5.62 20.15
CA ILE A 491 7.34 -6.63 20.60
C ILE A 491 8.03 -7.99 20.77
N LEU A 492 8.87 -8.38 19.80
CA LEU A 492 9.60 -9.64 19.82
C LEU A 492 10.55 -9.72 21.03
N LEU A 493 11.33 -8.67 21.29
CA LEU A 493 12.21 -8.60 22.46
C LEU A 493 11.40 -8.64 23.77
N HIS A 494 10.28 -7.91 23.82
CA HIS A 494 9.40 -7.93 25.00
C HIS A 494 8.86 -9.32 25.30
N ARG A 495 8.39 -10.03 24.26
CA ARG A 495 7.92 -11.42 24.38
C ARG A 495 9.05 -12.35 24.82
N LEU A 496 10.25 -12.19 24.27
CA LEU A 496 11.41 -12.97 24.71
C LEU A 496 11.73 -12.75 26.20
N ARG A 497 11.77 -11.49 26.66
CA ARG A 497 12.01 -11.15 28.08
C ARG A 497 10.96 -11.80 29.00
N THR A 498 9.71 -11.84 28.55
CA THR A 498 8.55 -12.27 29.33
C THR A 498 8.17 -13.74 29.13
N LEU A 499 8.88 -14.45 28.25
CA LEU A 499 8.68 -15.87 27.98
C LEU A 499 8.83 -16.68 29.28
N ASP A 500 7.87 -17.54 29.57
CA ASP A 500 7.98 -18.53 30.63
C ASP A 500 8.67 -19.78 30.09
N VAL A 501 10.00 -19.82 30.19
CA VAL A 501 10.80 -20.99 29.77
C VAL A 501 10.66 -22.17 30.73
N ASP A 502 10.08 -21.97 31.91
CA ASP A 502 9.82 -23.02 32.87
C ASP A 502 8.56 -23.81 32.55
N ALA A 503 7.69 -23.26 31.71
CA ALA A 503 6.57 -23.99 31.10
C ALA A 503 7.01 -25.06 30.08
N LEU A 504 8.29 -25.10 29.67
CA LEU A 504 8.80 -26.17 28.81
C LEU A 504 8.84 -27.50 29.55
N GLU A 505 8.13 -28.50 29.03
CA GLU A 505 8.17 -29.87 29.54
C GLU A 505 9.61 -30.43 29.51
N GLN A 506 9.95 -31.29 30.47
CA GLN A 506 11.25 -31.97 30.52
C GLN A 506 11.48 -32.88 29.29
N TYR A 507 10.40 -33.45 28.77
CA TYR A 507 10.37 -34.30 27.59
C TYR A 507 9.24 -33.86 26.65
N PRO A 508 9.46 -32.78 25.88
CA PRO A 508 8.44 -32.27 24.97
C PRO A 508 8.00 -33.34 23.97
N ARG A 509 6.71 -33.36 23.64
CA ARG A 509 6.16 -34.29 22.65
C ARG A 509 6.77 -34.03 21.27
N ALA A 510 6.80 -35.06 20.42
CA ALA A 510 7.26 -34.93 19.04
C ALA A 510 6.45 -33.90 18.20
N SER A 511 5.24 -33.56 18.64
CA SER A 511 4.37 -32.54 18.03
C SER A 511 4.59 -31.12 18.59
N PHE A 512 5.66 -30.87 19.35
CA PHE A 512 5.95 -29.57 19.94
C PHE A 512 6.09 -28.50 18.86
N ASP A 513 5.29 -27.43 18.95
CA ASP A 513 5.36 -26.26 18.09
C ASP A 513 6.05 -25.12 18.85
N PRO A 514 7.32 -24.78 18.51
CA PRO A 514 8.05 -23.73 19.20
C PRO A 514 7.43 -22.34 19.00
N LYS A 515 6.77 -22.08 17.86
CA LYS A 515 6.10 -20.80 17.61
C LYS A 515 4.86 -20.68 18.49
N ALA A 516 4.02 -21.71 18.52
CA ALA A 516 2.82 -21.72 19.37
C ALA A 516 3.20 -21.58 20.85
N PHE A 517 4.19 -22.36 21.31
CA PHE A 517 4.71 -22.27 22.68
C PHE A 517 5.17 -20.85 23.01
N PHE A 518 5.96 -20.22 22.13
CA PHE A 518 6.45 -18.86 22.34
C PHE A 518 5.31 -17.86 22.50
N LEU A 519 4.27 -17.95 21.67
CA LEU A 519 3.15 -17.00 21.69
C LEU A 519 2.21 -17.20 22.89
N GLU A 520 1.98 -18.44 23.30
CA GLU A 520 1.12 -18.81 24.43
C GLU A 520 1.78 -18.54 25.78
N ASN A 521 3.10 -18.72 25.88
CA ASN A 521 3.87 -18.59 27.12
C ASN A 521 4.66 -17.27 27.19
N SER A 522 4.34 -16.28 26.37
CA SER A 522 4.83 -14.91 26.49
C SER A 522 3.68 -13.92 26.39
N ARG A 523 3.87 -12.70 26.90
CA ARG A 523 2.80 -11.69 26.90
C ARG A 523 2.96 -10.68 25.77
N PRO A 524 1.86 -10.20 25.16
CA PRO A 524 1.89 -9.06 24.26
C PRO A 524 2.39 -7.78 24.97
N LEU A 525 2.96 -6.86 24.19
CA LEU A 525 3.44 -5.57 24.68
C LEU A 525 2.28 -4.60 24.96
N THR A 526 2.31 -3.93 26.11
CA THR A 526 1.37 -2.86 26.48
C THR A 526 2.09 -1.52 26.67
N PHE A 527 1.38 -0.40 26.58
CA PHE A 527 1.98 0.92 26.85
C PHE A 527 2.52 1.05 28.28
N ARG A 528 1.91 0.36 29.25
CA ARG A 528 2.38 0.31 30.64
C ARG A 528 3.78 -0.31 30.76
N ASP A 529 4.14 -1.23 29.86
CA ASP A 529 5.47 -1.83 29.86
C ASP A 529 6.55 -0.89 29.34
N VAL A 530 6.20 -0.06 28.35
CA VAL A 530 7.11 0.90 27.73
C VAL A 530 7.55 1.97 28.72
N GLU A 531 6.66 2.36 29.65
CA GLU A 531 7.00 3.30 30.72
C GLU A 531 8.21 2.83 31.53
N ALA A 532 8.31 1.53 31.81
CA ALA A 532 9.35 0.93 32.63
C ALA A 532 10.69 0.66 31.90
N TRP A 533 10.80 0.94 30.59
CA TRP A 533 12.02 0.63 29.84
C TRP A 533 13.16 1.60 30.11
N ASP A 534 14.31 1.07 30.51
CA ASP A 534 15.58 1.80 30.48
C ASP A 534 16.17 1.80 29.05
N LEU A 535 16.58 2.97 28.56
CA LEU A 535 16.99 3.14 27.17
C LEU A 535 18.28 2.37 26.85
N ASP A 536 19.27 2.44 27.75
CA ASP A 536 20.56 1.78 27.56
C ASP A 536 20.45 0.26 27.66
N ALA A 537 19.68 -0.24 28.64
CA ALA A 537 19.38 -1.67 28.74
C ALA A 537 18.61 -2.18 27.52
N LEU A 538 17.65 -1.40 27.01
CA LEU A 538 16.92 -1.74 25.80
C LEU A 538 17.84 -1.77 24.56
N ALA A 539 18.71 -0.78 24.39
CA ALA A 539 19.67 -0.73 23.30
C ALA A 539 20.64 -1.92 23.33
N ARG A 540 21.16 -2.29 24.51
CA ARG A 540 22.03 -3.46 24.68
C ARG A 540 21.34 -4.76 24.31
N ASP A 541 20.11 -4.96 24.76
CA ASP A 541 19.36 -6.18 24.48
C ASP A 541 18.96 -6.28 22.99
N LEU A 542 18.55 -5.17 22.38
CA LEU A 542 18.28 -5.10 20.94
C LEU A 542 19.54 -5.38 20.11
N ARG A 543 20.70 -4.86 20.53
CA ARG A 543 21.97 -5.17 19.90
C ARG A 543 22.25 -6.67 19.92
N THR A 544 22.09 -7.33 21.08
CA THR A 544 22.25 -8.78 21.21
C THR A 544 21.27 -9.54 20.31
N LEU A 545 20.00 -9.11 20.27
CA LEU A 545 18.96 -9.72 19.43
C LEU A 545 19.30 -9.61 17.93
N VAL A 546 19.75 -8.44 17.48
CA VAL A 546 19.98 -8.10 16.06
C VAL A 546 21.30 -8.66 15.52
N LEU A 547 22.35 -8.69 16.35
CA LEU A 547 23.67 -9.21 15.96
C LEU A 547 23.79 -10.73 16.09
N ALA A 548 22.78 -11.40 16.66
CA ALA A 548 22.76 -12.85 16.72
C ALA A 548 22.75 -13.48 15.31
N ASP A 549 23.58 -14.49 15.15
CA ASP A 549 23.74 -15.33 13.96
C ASP A 549 23.23 -16.76 14.19
N LYS A 550 23.10 -17.16 15.47
CA LYS A 550 22.68 -18.49 15.91
C LYS A 550 21.77 -18.39 17.14
N PRO A 551 20.80 -19.32 17.32
CA PRO A 551 19.86 -19.25 18.43
C PRO A 551 20.55 -19.25 19.81
N GLY A 552 21.65 -19.99 19.96
CA GLY A 552 22.40 -20.05 21.21
C GLY A 552 22.97 -18.71 21.70
N GLN A 553 23.14 -17.72 20.81
CA GLN A 553 23.57 -16.38 21.22
C GLN A 553 22.45 -15.60 21.92
N LEU A 554 21.19 -15.98 21.72
CA LEU A 554 20.03 -15.38 22.37
C LEU A 554 19.83 -15.88 23.82
N LEU A 555 20.59 -16.91 24.25
CA LEU A 555 20.57 -17.38 25.64
C LEU A 555 20.99 -16.29 26.64
N ALA A 556 21.78 -15.31 26.20
CA ALA A 556 22.13 -14.16 27.02
C ALA A 556 20.91 -13.28 27.38
N LEU A 557 19.86 -13.28 26.55
CA LEU A 557 18.62 -12.56 26.79
C LEU A 557 17.61 -13.40 27.57
N LYS A 558 17.61 -14.71 27.35
CA LYS A 558 16.71 -15.64 28.03
C LYS A 558 17.39 -16.99 28.30
N PRO A 559 18.08 -17.15 29.44
CA PRO A 559 18.69 -18.42 29.80
C PRO A 559 17.63 -19.42 30.32
N LEU A 560 17.93 -20.71 30.20
CA LEU A 560 17.17 -21.76 30.88
C LEU A 560 17.58 -21.84 32.35
N VAL A 561 16.63 -22.12 33.23
CA VAL A 561 16.92 -22.51 34.62
C VAL A 561 17.44 -23.96 34.60
N GLU A 562 18.65 -24.18 35.14
CA GLU A 562 19.34 -25.49 35.18
C GLU A 562 19.61 -26.13 33.79
N PRO A 563 20.43 -25.49 32.94
CA PRO A 563 20.75 -26.05 31.61
C PRO A 563 21.50 -27.37 31.71
N GLY A 564 21.28 -28.27 30.75
CA GLY A 564 21.97 -29.56 30.64
C GLY A 564 21.37 -30.71 31.47
N GLN A 565 20.34 -30.44 32.28
CA GLN A 565 19.66 -31.47 33.07
C GLN A 565 18.76 -32.37 32.21
N PHE A 566 18.10 -31.79 31.20
CA PHE A 566 17.22 -32.50 30.27
C PHE A 566 17.51 -32.08 28.82
N GLY A 567 18.25 -32.88 28.07
CA GLY A 567 18.66 -32.53 26.69
C GLY A 567 17.50 -32.18 25.76
N ALA A 568 16.36 -32.88 25.86
CA ALA A 568 15.17 -32.58 25.06
C ALA A 568 14.54 -31.21 25.38
N ARG A 569 14.60 -30.76 26.64
CA ARG A 569 14.15 -29.43 27.07
C ARG A 569 15.08 -28.35 26.52
N ASP A 570 16.38 -28.58 26.57
CA ASP A 570 17.39 -27.67 26.01
C ASP A 570 17.22 -27.51 24.50
N GLU A 571 17.00 -28.61 23.78
CA GLU A 571 16.71 -28.61 22.34
C GLU A 571 15.43 -27.85 22.00
N ALA A 572 14.36 -28.06 22.77
CA ALA A 572 13.10 -27.33 22.59
C ALA A 572 13.26 -25.83 22.87
N HIS A 573 14.03 -25.46 23.89
CA HIS A 573 14.35 -24.06 24.17
C HIS A 573 15.13 -23.41 23.02
N VAL A 574 16.15 -24.09 22.50
CA VAL A 574 16.90 -23.62 21.32
C VAL A 574 16.00 -23.51 20.09
N ALA A 575 15.02 -24.40 19.91
CA ALA A 575 14.03 -24.32 18.84
C ALA A 575 13.12 -23.08 18.99
N VAL A 576 12.71 -22.72 20.22
CA VAL A 576 11.98 -21.48 20.49
C VAL A 576 12.84 -20.25 20.16
N LEU A 577 14.12 -20.24 20.56
CA LEU A 577 15.04 -19.15 20.20
C LEU A 577 15.31 -19.07 18.69
N LYS A 578 15.21 -20.19 17.96
CA LYS A 578 15.30 -20.22 16.49
C LYS A 578 14.15 -19.43 15.85
N VAL A 579 12.93 -19.56 16.37
CA VAL A 579 11.76 -18.78 15.91
C VAL A 579 12.02 -17.28 16.05
N VAL A 580 12.58 -16.86 17.19
CA VAL A 580 12.93 -15.46 17.44
C VAL A 580 14.01 -14.97 16.47
N LEU A 581 15.06 -15.77 16.25
CA LEU A 581 16.14 -15.42 15.33
C LEU A 581 15.63 -15.28 13.87
N GLU A 582 14.78 -16.20 13.43
CA GLU A 582 14.20 -16.17 12.08
C GLU A 582 13.30 -14.95 11.87
N ALA A 583 12.56 -14.53 12.89
CA ALA A 583 11.76 -13.29 12.84
C ALA A 583 12.65 -12.06 12.63
N VAL A 584 13.83 -11.99 13.29
CA VAL A 584 14.81 -10.91 13.05
C VAL A 584 15.34 -10.98 11.61
N PHE A 585 15.66 -12.18 11.11
CA PHE A 585 16.17 -12.35 9.75
C PHE A 585 15.13 -11.97 8.69
N ALA A 586 13.84 -12.22 8.96
CA ALA A 586 12.74 -11.84 8.08
C ALA A 586 12.74 -10.35 7.76
N VAL A 587 12.94 -9.50 8.77
CA VAL A 587 12.99 -8.03 8.62
C VAL A 587 14.04 -7.61 7.58
N THR A 588 15.27 -8.11 7.74
CA THR A 588 16.37 -7.76 6.82
C THR A 588 16.22 -8.41 5.45
N SER A 589 15.58 -9.58 5.36
CA SER A 589 15.31 -10.29 4.10
C SER A 589 14.23 -9.61 3.27
N LEU A 590 13.29 -8.93 3.92
CA LEU A 590 12.29 -8.06 3.29
C LEU A 590 12.90 -6.73 2.84
N GLY A 591 14.09 -6.40 3.33
CA GLY A 591 14.90 -5.29 2.84
C GLY A 591 14.93 -4.07 3.75
N SER A 592 14.47 -4.18 5.00
CA SER A 592 14.62 -3.16 6.03
C SER A 592 15.93 -3.35 6.80
N PRO A 593 16.95 -2.50 6.59
CA PRO A 593 18.22 -2.63 7.30
C PRO A 593 18.09 -2.19 8.76
N ILE A 594 18.78 -2.88 9.65
CA ILE A 594 18.77 -2.60 11.10
C ILE A 594 20.13 -2.05 11.53
N VAL A 595 20.15 -0.83 12.02
CA VAL A 595 21.34 -0.10 12.49
C VAL A 595 21.48 -0.25 13.99
N VAL A 596 22.66 -0.69 14.41
CA VAL A 596 23.08 -0.83 15.81
C VAL A 596 24.54 -0.38 15.96
N GLU A 597 24.98 -0.20 17.19
CA GLU A 597 26.40 -0.13 17.52
C GLU A 597 26.95 -1.54 17.72
N ASP A 598 28.15 -1.83 17.20
CA ASP A 598 28.86 -3.08 17.50
C ASP A 598 29.46 -3.05 18.92
N GLU A 599 30.25 -4.07 19.27
CA GLU A 599 30.89 -4.15 20.60
C GLU A 599 31.90 -3.02 20.83
N ASP A 600 32.47 -2.48 19.76
CA ASP A 600 33.46 -1.40 19.77
C ASP A 600 32.80 0.00 19.67
N GLY A 601 31.47 0.07 19.63
CA GLY A 601 30.71 1.31 19.49
C GLY A 601 30.63 1.86 18.07
N ASN A 602 31.04 1.09 17.05
CA ASN A 602 30.93 1.52 15.66
C ASN A 602 29.53 1.25 15.11
N ALA A 603 29.00 2.18 14.32
CA ALA A 603 27.74 1.98 13.64
C ALA A 603 27.85 0.91 12.54
N VAL A 604 27.01 -0.12 12.65
CA VAL A 604 26.88 -1.19 11.67
C VAL A 604 25.41 -1.40 11.31
N ALA A 605 25.15 -1.84 10.08
CA ALA A 605 23.83 -2.19 9.58
C ALA A 605 23.74 -3.69 9.29
N ARG A 606 22.76 -4.37 9.85
CA ARG A 606 22.37 -5.73 9.46
C ARG A 606 21.42 -5.64 8.26
N SER A 607 21.77 -6.30 7.17
CA SER A 607 21.03 -6.22 5.91
C SER A 607 20.93 -7.56 5.20
N GLY A 608 19.81 -7.79 4.51
CA GLY A 608 19.69 -8.82 3.49
C GLY A 608 20.33 -8.37 2.17
N PHE A 609 20.08 -9.14 1.11
CA PHE A 609 20.59 -8.83 -0.23
C PHE A 609 19.94 -7.58 -0.85
N TRP A 610 18.71 -7.24 -0.45
CA TRP A 610 17.94 -6.09 -0.95
C TRP A 610 17.91 -4.99 0.12
N ILE A 611 18.13 -3.75 -0.29
CA ILE A 611 18.08 -2.56 0.58
C ILE A 611 16.93 -1.68 0.09
N ALA A 612 15.73 -1.94 0.58
CA ALA A 612 14.50 -1.28 0.13
C ALA A 612 14.55 0.26 0.24
N PRO A 613 15.13 0.87 1.30
CA PRO A 613 15.31 2.33 1.39
C PRO A 613 16.03 2.97 0.20
N LEU A 614 16.95 2.22 -0.42
CA LEU A 614 17.82 2.72 -1.49
C LEU A 614 17.43 2.15 -2.85
N GLY A 615 16.50 1.19 -2.89
CA GLY A 615 16.12 0.51 -4.12
C GLY A 615 17.27 -0.23 -4.79
N ASP A 616 18.22 -0.73 -4.01
CA ASP A 616 19.48 -1.31 -4.50
C ASP A 616 19.82 -2.64 -3.81
N ILE A 617 20.76 -3.37 -4.40
CA ILE A 617 21.25 -4.65 -3.93
C ILE A 617 22.59 -4.51 -3.21
N ALA A 618 22.69 -5.16 -2.05
CA ALA A 618 23.93 -5.33 -1.31
C ALA A 618 24.82 -6.38 -2.00
N ALA A 619 25.50 -5.99 -3.09
CA ALA A 619 26.41 -6.87 -3.81
C ALA A 619 27.77 -7.03 -3.11
N THR A 620 28.20 -6.03 -2.34
CA THR A 620 29.50 -6.00 -1.66
C THR A 620 29.35 -5.58 -0.20
N ASP A 621 30.33 -5.92 0.62
CA ASP A 621 30.33 -5.59 2.05
C ASP A 621 30.41 -4.08 2.34
N ASP A 622 30.85 -3.26 1.37
CA ASP A 622 30.90 -1.80 1.44
C ASP A 622 29.73 -1.08 0.72
N ALA A 623 28.71 -1.82 0.27
CA ALA A 623 27.64 -1.29 -0.59
C ALA A 623 26.96 -0.03 -0.02
N LEU A 624 26.60 -0.03 1.28
CA LEU A 624 25.95 1.11 1.94
C LEU A 624 26.82 2.38 1.92
N GLN A 625 28.12 2.24 2.20
CA GLN A 625 29.04 3.37 2.24
C GLN A 625 29.19 4.02 0.87
N ARG A 626 29.37 3.17 -0.16
CA ARG A 626 29.48 3.63 -1.54
C ARG A 626 28.21 4.38 -1.95
N ILE A 627 27.02 3.81 -1.69
CA ILE A 627 25.76 4.45 -2.05
C ILE A 627 25.60 5.80 -1.34
N PHE A 628 25.85 5.87 -0.03
CA PHE A 628 25.74 7.13 0.72
C PHE A 628 26.74 8.19 0.26
N ARG A 629 27.99 7.82 -0.04
CA ARG A 629 28.99 8.77 -0.57
C ARG A 629 28.63 9.28 -1.96
N ASP A 630 28.25 8.38 -2.85
CA ASP A 630 27.83 8.75 -4.20
C ASP A 630 26.61 9.67 -4.16
N SER A 631 25.63 9.37 -3.29
CA SER A 631 24.45 10.22 -3.10
C SER A 631 24.79 11.56 -2.46
N PHE A 632 25.70 11.61 -1.47
CA PHE A 632 26.14 12.86 -0.87
C PHE A 632 26.86 13.76 -1.88
N ALA A 633 27.79 13.19 -2.66
CA ALA A 633 28.51 13.90 -3.70
C ALA A 633 27.57 14.44 -4.80
N LYS A 634 26.55 13.66 -5.18
CA LYS A 634 25.54 14.09 -6.17
C LYS A 634 24.58 15.14 -5.63
N ALA A 635 24.22 15.08 -4.34
CA ALA A 635 23.27 16.02 -3.75
C ALA A 635 23.83 17.46 -3.68
N ASN A 636 25.16 17.61 -3.59
CA ASN A 636 25.84 18.91 -3.55
C ASN A 636 25.24 19.87 -2.50
N VAL A 637 25.06 19.35 -1.28
CA VAL A 637 24.41 20.04 -0.15
C VAL A 637 25.43 20.62 0.81
N ASN A 638 25.08 21.72 1.49
CA ASN A 638 25.95 22.38 2.47
C ASN A 638 25.70 21.87 3.90
N VAL A 639 25.86 20.56 4.10
CA VAL A 639 25.76 19.89 5.41
C VAL A 639 26.90 18.88 5.56
N SER A 640 27.19 18.46 6.79
CA SER A 640 28.18 17.42 7.03
C SER A 640 27.73 16.05 6.48
N TYR A 641 28.68 15.15 6.23
CA TYR A 641 28.37 13.79 5.81
C TYR A 641 27.52 13.05 6.86
N ASP A 642 27.78 13.27 8.15
CA ASP A 642 27.03 12.64 9.24
C ASP A 642 25.57 13.15 9.30
N GLU A 643 25.34 14.45 9.10
CA GLU A 643 23.98 15.02 8.97
C GLU A 643 23.25 14.43 7.76
N PHE A 644 23.95 14.25 6.63
CA PHE A 644 23.37 13.61 5.45
C PHE A 644 23.00 12.15 5.72
N VAL A 645 23.86 11.39 6.40
CA VAL A 645 23.54 10.01 6.80
C VAL A 645 22.34 10.00 7.76
N ALA A 646 22.29 10.89 8.75
CA ALA A 646 21.16 11.01 9.66
C ALA A 646 19.84 11.33 8.93
N PHE A 647 19.88 12.19 7.91
CA PHE A 647 18.76 12.42 6.99
C PHE A 647 18.34 11.13 6.26
N GLN A 648 19.29 10.39 5.69
CA GLN A 648 18.99 9.13 4.99
C GLN A 648 18.33 8.11 5.92
N LEU A 649 18.84 7.96 7.15
CA LEU A 649 18.30 7.03 8.14
C LEU A 649 16.89 7.42 8.59
N SER A 650 16.65 8.72 8.82
CA SER A 650 15.36 9.21 9.31
C SER A 650 14.27 9.23 8.25
N VAL A 651 14.59 9.59 7.01
CA VAL A 651 13.59 9.83 5.97
C VAL A 651 13.42 8.64 5.02
N ASN A 652 14.48 7.88 4.70
CA ASN A 652 14.40 6.82 3.70
C ASN A 652 14.09 5.43 4.26
N GLY A 653 14.03 5.26 5.59
CA GLY A 653 13.45 4.08 6.22
C GLY A 653 14.45 3.02 6.69
N PHE A 654 15.32 3.42 7.61
CA PHE A 654 16.17 2.50 8.35
C PHE A 654 15.57 2.24 9.73
N ILE A 655 15.77 1.04 10.26
CA ILE A 655 15.51 0.75 11.67
C ILE A 655 16.76 1.14 12.43
N ASP A 656 16.69 2.12 13.33
CA ASP A 656 17.84 2.58 14.09
C ASP A 656 17.62 2.33 15.58
N PHE A 657 18.40 1.42 16.16
CA PHE A 657 18.34 1.06 17.57
C PHE A 657 19.48 1.63 18.41
N ARG A 658 20.27 2.55 17.84
CA ARG A 658 21.24 3.31 18.63
C ARG A 658 20.51 4.17 19.66
N PRO A 659 21.10 4.42 20.85
CA PRO A 659 20.46 5.11 21.97
C PRO A 659 20.43 6.64 21.75
N HIS A 660 19.81 7.07 20.66
CA HIS A 660 19.67 8.47 20.26
C HIS A 660 18.34 8.70 19.54
N GLY A 661 18.00 9.96 19.30
CA GLY A 661 16.83 10.39 18.55
C GLY A 661 17.28 11.33 17.44
N ILE A 662 16.98 10.97 16.20
CA ILE A 662 17.20 11.82 15.02
C ILE A 662 15.89 12.53 14.72
N VAL A 663 15.95 13.84 14.44
CA VAL A 663 14.81 14.62 13.91
C VAL A 663 15.26 15.28 12.61
N SER A 664 14.55 15.03 11.51
CA SER A 664 14.73 15.75 10.25
C SER A 664 13.47 16.54 9.93
N SER A 665 13.60 17.85 9.70
CA SER A 665 12.53 18.66 9.10
C SER A 665 12.70 18.85 7.58
N ALA A 666 13.74 18.24 6.98
CA ALA A 666 13.88 18.12 5.53
C ALA A 666 13.18 16.86 5.03
N LYS A 667 12.37 17.01 3.99
CA LYS A 667 11.76 15.92 3.25
C LYS A 667 12.64 15.44 2.12
N VAL A 668 13.30 16.34 1.39
CA VAL A 668 14.20 15.97 0.27
C VAL A 668 15.60 16.53 0.48
N ALA A 669 16.59 15.94 -0.22
CA ALA A 669 17.99 16.36 -0.06
C ALA A 669 18.22 17.85 -0.37
N GLY A 670 17.43 18.44 -1.28
CA GLY A 670 17.52 19.87 -1.62
C GLY A 670 17.08 20.82 -0.50
N GLU A 671 16.40 20.32 0.54
CA GLU A 671 15.98 21.09 1.72
C GLU A 671 17.02 21.05 2.85
N LEU A 672 18.12 20.30 2.66
CA LEU A 672 19.15 20.17 3.68
C LEU A 672 19.90 21.48 3.88
N ALA A 673 19.85 21.97 5.11
CA ALA A 673 20.64 23.08 5.62
C ALA A 673 21.11 22.76 7.05
N PRO A 674 22.16 23.42 7.57
CA PRO A 674 22.63 23.20 8.93
C PRO A 674 21.49 23.35 9.96
N GLY A 675 21.37 22.38 10.87
CA GLY A 675 20.35 22.37 11.93
C GLY A 675 18.93 21.93 11.50
N VAL A 676 18.74 21.57 10.23
CA VAL A 676 17.49 20.92 9.74
C VAL A 676 17.39 19.47 10.23
N VAL A 677 18.54 18.82 10.39
CA VAL A 677 18.68 17.48 10.96
C VAL A 677 19.41 17.59 12.29
N THR A 678 18.85 17.02 13.35
CA THR A 678 19.48 16.97 14.68
C THR A 678 19.60 15.52 15.15
N VAL A 679 20.61 15.27 15.99
CA VAL A 679 20.81 14.00 16.67
C VAL A 679 20.91 14.29 18.17
N ASP A 680 19.87 13.92 18.89
CA ASP A 680 19.67 14.18 20.31
C ASP A 680 19.93 12.89 21.10
N ARG A 681 20.65 12.97 22.22
CA ARG A 681 21.04 11.79 23.02
C ARG A 681 20.27 11.64 24.33
N ASP A 682 19.44 12.62 24.66
CA ASP A 682 18.65 12.64 25.88
C ASP A 682 17.20 13.09 25.59
N PRO A 683 16.22 12.67 26.41
CA PRO A 683 14.82 13.02 26.19
C PRO A 683 14.52 14.52 26.23
N GLU A 684 15.30 15.32 26.96
CA GLU A 684 15.02 16.75 27.15
C GLU A 684 15.36 17.54 25.89
N SER A 685 16.56 17.32 25.32
CA SER A 685 17.00 17.93 24.06
C SER A 685 16.09 17.50 22.90
N PHE A 686 15.79 16.20 22.80
CA PHE A 686 14.87 15.66 21.79
C PHE A 686 13.48 16.29 21.90
N GLY A 687 12.92 16.37 23.11
CA GLY A 687 11.63 17.02 23.35
C GLY A 687 11.65 18.52 23.03
N ALA A 688 12.74 19.22 23.34
CA ALA A 688 12.91 20.63 23.00
C ALA A 688 12.94 20.86 21.48
N ARG A 689 13.62 19.98 20.73
CA ARG A 689 13.63 20.01 19.26
C ARG A 689 12.23 19.82 18.70
N LEU A 690 11.48 18.83 19.16
CA LEU A 690 10.11 18.58 18.69
C LEU A 690 9.18 19.77 18.98
N ARG A 691 9.30 20.41 20.13
CA ARG A 691 8.51 21.61 20.48
C ARG A 691 8.83 22.84 19.62
N ALA A 692 10.02 22.89 19.02
CA ALA A 692 10.44 23.96 18.14
C ALA A 692 9.91 23.81 16.70
N LEU A 693 9.41 22.63 16.33
CA LEU A 693 8.81 22.39 15.01
C LEU A 693 7.49 23.15 14.87
N GLU A 694 7.22 23.64 13.67
CA GLU A 694 5.94 24.25 13.35
C GLU A 694 4.84 23.18 13.33
N PRO A 695 3.69 23.37 13.99
CA PRO A 695 2.58 22.43 13.92
C PRO A 695 2.15 22.17 12.48
N TYR A 696 1.82 20.93 12.15
CA TYR A 696 1.45 20.49 10.79
C TYR A 696 2.56 20.63 9.73
N SER A 697 3.80 20.96 10.12
CA SER A 697 4.95 20.87 9.22
C SER A 697 5.49 19.45 9.16
N PHE A 698 6.10 19.10 8.03
CA PHE A 698 6.76 17.80 7.87
C PHE A 698 7.92 17.67 8.85
N PHE A 699 8.00 16.51 9.49
CA PHE A 699 9.24 16.02 10.07
C PHE A 699 9.29 14.49 10.00
N ALA A 700 10.47 13.94 10.21
CA ALA A 700 10.68 12.51 10.36
C ALA A 700 11.59 12.25 11.56
N THR A 701 11.28 11.23 12.34
CA THR A 701 12.11 10.83 13.48
C THR A 701 12.69 9.43 13.29
N CYS A 702 13.83 9.14 13.92
CA CYS A 702 14.42 7.80 13.94
C CYS A 702 15.31 7.61 15.18
N GLY A 703 15.71 6.38 15.48
CA GLY A 703 16.51 6.07 16.67
C GLY A 703 15.67 5.57 17.85
N LEU A 704 16.30 4.85 18.77
CA LEU A 704 15.61 4.19 19.87
C LEU A 704 14.97 5.19 20.82
N LEU A 705 15.63 6.33 21.09
CA LEU A 705 15.09 7.39 21.94
C LEU A 705 13.79 7.93 21.33
N ALA A 706 13.78 8.21 20.02
CA ALA A 706 12.62 8.77 19.34
C ALA A 706 11.39 7.86 19.46
N VAL A 707 11.58 6.56 19.22
CA VAL A 707 10.49 5.57 19.27
C VAL A 707 9.97 5.38 20.69
N VAL A 708 10.87 5.27 21.68
CA VAL A 708 10.47 5.12 23.09
C VAL A 708 9.77 6.39 23.61
N TYR A 709 10.29 7.57 23.26
CA TYR A 709 9.69 8.85 23.61
C TYR A 709 8.26 8.95 23.06
N ARG A 710 8.08 8.64 21.77
CA ARG A 710 6.76 8.59 21.10
C ARG A 710 5.80 7.63 21.80
N LEU A 711 6.23 6.39 22.06
CA LEU A 711 5.37 5.40 22.68
C LEU A 711 4.95 5.81 24.10
N ARG A 712 5.84 6.43 24.89
CA ARG A 712 5.51 6.97 26.22
C ARG A 712 4.53 8.12 26.14
N ALA A 713 4.75 9.09 25.25
CA ALA A 713 3.85 10.21 25.06
C ALA A 713 2.45 9.75 24.63
N LEU A 714 2.38 8.78 23.71
CA LEU A 714 1.12 8.16 23.30
C LEU A 714 0.46 7.39 24.44
N GLY A 715 1.21 6.61 25.22
CA GLY A 715 0.70 5.90 26.40
C GLY A 715 0.09 6.85 27.43
N ALA A 716 0.79 7.95 27.73
CA ALA A 716 0.28 9.00 28.61
C ALA A 716 -1.00 9.63 28.04
N LEU A 717 -1.02 9.95 26.76
CA LEU A 717 -2.20 10.51 26.11
C LEU A 717 -3.41 9.57 26.19
N LEU A 718 -3.22 8.27 25.95
CA LEU A 718 -4.28 7.25 26.04
C LEU A 718 -4.79 7.05 27.48
N ALA A 719 -3.93 7.23 28.49
CA ALA A 719 -4.33 7.15 29.89
C ALA A 719 -5.25 8.32 30.30
N HIS A 720 -5.06 9.50 29.70
CA HIS A 720 -5.88 10.69 29.96
C HIS A 720 -7.11 10.79 29.03
N ALA A 721 -7.08 10.14 27.88
CA ALA A 721 -8.17 10.13 26.93
C ALA A 721 -9.37 9.32 27.47
N ARG A 722 -10.52 9.98 27.64
CA ARG A 722 -11.81 9.34 27.93
C ARG A 722 -12.38 8.69 26.65
N THR A 723 -11.64 7.73 26.08
CA THR A 723 -12.06 7.00 24.87
C THR A 723 -13.34 6.18 25.08
N ASP A 724 -13.78 6.02 26.33
CA ASP A 724 -15.03 5.40 26.76
C ASP A 724 -16.28 6.26 26.48
N LEU A 725 -16.13 7.58 26.30
CA LEU A 725 -17.27 8.51 26.17
C LEU A 725 -17.78 8.68 24.74
N GLY A 726 -17.14 8.06 23.76
CA GLY A 726 -17.45 8.23 22.35
C GLY A 726 -17.04 9.60 21.81
N THR A 727 -16.37 9.61 20.67
CA THR A 727 -15.84 10.79 19.98
C THR A 727 -16.16 10.66 18.49
N MET A 728 -16.15 11.77 17.76
CA MET A 728 -16.27 11.76 16.28
C MET A 728 -15.11 10.98 15.59
N GLN A 729 -14.13 10.48 16.35
CA GLN A 729 -12.92 9.81 15.89
C GLN A 729 -12.72 8.42 16.54
N ASP A 730 -13.77 7.78 17.06
CA ASP A 730 -13.65 6.53 17.83
C ASP A 730 -12.92 5.39 17.11
N TRP A 731 -13.00 5.37 15.77
CA TRP A 731 -12.29 4.40 14.96
C TRP A 731 -10.76 4.61 15.03
N LEU A 732 -10.26 5.86 15.08
CA LEU A 732 -8.84 6.20 15.27
C LEU A 732 -8.33 5.74 16.64
N TRP A 733 -9.19 5.83 17.66
CA TRP A 733 -8.90 5.50 19.06
C TRP A 733 -9.24 4.06 19.44
N THR A 734 -9.57 3.18 18.46
CA THR A 734 -9.88 1.77 18.72
C THR A 734 -8.61 1.00 19.11
N MET A 735 -8.08 1.33 20.27
CA MET A 735 -6.94 0.68 20.90
C MET A 735 -7.47 -0.44 21.79
N LEU A 736 -7.06 -1.66 21.49
CA LEU A 736 -7.50 -2.83 22.23
C LEU A 736 -6.81 -2.90 23.59
N ARG A 737 -7.52 -3.44 24.58
CA ARG A 737 -7.03 -3.58 25.95
C ARG A 737 -6.93 -5.05 26.35
N ASP A 738 -5.99 -5.35 27.22
CA ASP A 738 -5.88 -6.65 27.88
C ASP A 738 -7.02 -6.84 28.91
N PRO A 739 -7.21 -8.05 29.46
CA PRO A 739 -8.22 -8.30 30.49
C PRO A 739 -8.06 -7.46 31.77
N ARG A 740 -6.90 -6.84 31.99
CA ARG A 740 -6.59 -5.94 33.12
C ARG A 740 -6.84 -4.47 32.77
N GLY A 741 -7.28 -4.18 31.55
CA GLY A 741 -7.56 -2.83 31.06
C GLY A 741 -6.33 -2.07 30.54
N HIS A 742 -5.16 -2.71 30.41
CA HIS A 742 -3.99 -2.09 29.81
C HIS A 742 -4.08 -2.07 28.30
N THR A 743 -3.71 -0.95 27.69
CA THR A 743 -3.76 -0.79 26.24
C THR A 743 -2.58 -1.49 25.55
N TYR A 744 -2.88 -2.31 24.55
CA TYR A 744 -1.87 -2.97 23.73
C TYR A 744 -1.14 -1.98 22.81
N VAL A 745 0.13 -2.25 22.54
CA VAL A 745 0.88 -1.58 21.47
C VAL A 745 0.59 -2.32 20.16
N VAL A 746 -0.39 -1.84 19.39
CA VAL A 746 -0.76 -2.41 18.09
C VAL A 746 0.02 -1.69 16.98
N PRO A 747 0.93 -2.37 16.24
CA PRO A 747 1.79 -1.73 15.26
C PRO A 747 1.07 -0.84 14.24
N GLY A 748 -0.02 -1.34 13.65
CA GLY A 748 -0.78 -0.58 12.66
C GLY A 748 -1.33 0.75 13.19
N VAL A 749 -1.88 0.74 14.42
CA VAL A 749 -2.45 1.94 15.05
C VAL A 749 -1.36 2.93 15.47
N VAL A 750 -0.28 2.44 16.09
CA VAL A 750 0.85 3.29 16.53
C VAL A 750 1.49 3.98 15.34
N GLU A 751 1.68 3.24 14.26
CA GLU A 751 2.26 3.77 13.03
C GLU A 751 1.33 4.78 12.35
N ALA A 752 0.02 4.53 12.35
CA ALA A 752 -0.96 5.51 11.88
C ALA A 752 -0.85 6.85 12.62
N LEU A 753 -0.76 6.80 13.96
CA LEU A 753 -0.63 7.99 14.78
C LEU A 753 0.72 8.70 14.57
N ARG A 754 1.82 7.96 14.37
CA ARG A 754 3.11 8.56 13.96
C ARG A 754 2.95 9.34 12.66
N MET A 755 2.37 8.71 11.63
CA MET A 755 2.22 9.35 10.33
C MET A 755 1.39 10.64 10.42
N ILE A 756 0.31 10.65 11.21
CA ILE A 756 -0.47 11.86 11.50
C ILE A 756 0.38 12.94 12.19
N SER A 757 1.20 12.53 13.16
CA SER A 757 2.02 13.46 13.93
C SER A 757 3.09 14.11 13.07
N GLU A 758 3.65 13.36 12.13
CA GLU A 758 4.75 13.75 11.26
C GLU A 758 4.29 14.44 9.97
N ALA A 759 3.01 14.86 9.89
CA ALA A 759 2.37 15.44 8.71
C ALA A 759 2.51 14.55 7.45
N GLN A 760 2.55 13.24 7.66
CA GLN A 760 2.62 12.20 6.62
C GLN A 760 1.24 11.59 6.35
N GLU A 761 0.21 11.94 7.12
CA GLU A 761 -1.15 11.53 6.87
C GLU A 761 -1.73 12.13 5.60
N LYS A 762 -2.68 11.39 5.06
CA LYS A 762 -3.48 11.76 3.91
C LYS A 762 -4.91 11.79 4.39
N THR A 763 -5.33 12.86 5.05
CA THR A 763 -6.74 13.04 5.42
C THR A 763 -7.40 14.04 4.48
N THR A 764 -8.42 13.60 3.72
CA THR A 764 -9.32 14.48 2.97
C THR A 764 -10.57 14.74 3.81
N GLY A 765 -10.76 15.95 4.30
CA GLY A 765 -12.02 16.33 4.94
C GLY A 765 -11.89 17.42 5.98
N THR A 766 -13.05 17.83 6.49
CA THR A 766 -13.19 18.85 7.54
C THR A 766 -12.88 18.33 8.95
N GLU A 767 -12.32 17.11 9.05
CA GLU A 767 -11.95 16.51 10.32
C GLU A 767 -10.68 17.19 10.82
N TRP A 768 -10.83 17.98 11.88
CA TRP A 768 -9.69 18.57 12.55
C TRP A 768 -8.97 17.48 13.34
N LEU A 769 -7.83 17.05 12.83
CA LEU A 769 -6.84 16.34 13.64
C LEU A 769 -6.01 17.41 14.33
N ASP A 770 -6.03 17.43 15.66
CA ASP A 770 -5.15 18.31 16.45
C ASP A 770 -3.69 18.06 15.99
N GLY A 771 -2.87 19.09 15.78
CA GLY A 771 -1.48 18.94 15.30
C GLY A 771 -0.52 18.36 16.36
N ILE A 772 -1.09 17.63 17.32
CA ILE A 772 -0.56 17.37 18.65
C ILE A 772 -0.85 15.91 19.02
N TRP A 773 -0.40 14.98 18.18
CA TRP A 773 -0.46 13.55 18.51
C TRP A 773 0.94 12.95 18.52
N GLY A 774 1.07 11.81 19.21
CA GLY A 774 2.27 10.98 19.20
C GLY A 774 3.45 11.44 20.05
N TYR A 775 3.73 12.75 20.19
CA TYR A 775 4.99 13.20 20.80
C TYR A 775 4.86 14.03 22.09
N GLU A 776 3.84 14.88 22.26
CA GLU A 776 3.46 15.54 23.53
C GLU A 776 2.32 16.54 23.29
N ARG A 777 1.50 16.87 24.31
CA ARG A 777 0.44 17.88 24.15
C ARG A 777 0.95 19.30 24.35
N ARG A 778 1.14 20.09 23.28
CA ARG A 778 1.37 21.53 23.39
C ARG A 778 0.07 22.22 23.79
N LEU A 779 -0.20 22.30 25.08
CA LEU A 779 -1.33 23.08 25.56
C LEU A 779 -1.09 24.55 25.19
N PRO A 780 -2.06 25.23 24.55
CA PRO A 780 -1.96 26.66 24.37
C PRO A 780 -1.83 27.32 25.74
N GLU A 781 -1.07 28.41 25.82
CA GLU A 781 -0.98 29.17 27.07
C GLU A 781 -2.38 29.53 27.55
N ALA A 782 -2.63 29.31 28.85
CA ALA A 782 -3.90 29.69 29.46
C ALA A 782 -4.02 31.22 29.43
N ARG A 783 -4.74 31.73 28.44
CA ARG A 783 -4.99 33.17 28.30
C ARG A 783 -6.06 33.70 29.25
N ALA A 784 -6.66 32.83 30.07
CA ALA A 784 -7.77 33.19 30.95
C ALA A 784 -7.40 34.38 31.85
N ASP A 785 -6.27 34.32 32.54
CA ASP A 785 -5.84 35.39 33.45
C ASP A 785 -5.49 36.68 32.71
N ALA A 786 -4.83 36.58 31.55
CA ALA A 786 -4.52 37.73 30.70
C ALA A 786 -5.78 38.41 30.14
N ILE A 787 -6.80 37.63 29.77
CA ILE A 787 -8.10 38.12 29.31
C ILE A 787 -8.87 38.76 30.48
N ILE A 788 -8.90 38.10 31.65
CA ILE A 788 -9.54 38.62 32.86
C ILE A 788 -8.89 39.96 33.27
N ALA A 789 -7.56 40.04 33.31
CA ALA A 789 -6.84 41.26 33.61
C ALA A 789 -7.16 42.38 32.61
N SER A 790 -7.15 42.08 31.31
CA SER A 790 -7.52 43.05 30.26
C SER A 790 -8.94 43.58 30.40
N ILE A 791 -9.90 42.73 30.79
CA ILE A 791 -11.28 43.14 31.02
C ILE A 791 -11.36 44.03 32.28
N VAL A 792 -10.74 43.63 33.39
CA VAL A 792 -10.75 44.39 34.65
C VAL A 792 -10.11 45.77 34.49
N ASP A 793 -8.96 45.86 33.81
CA ASP A 793 -8.27 47.12 33.56
C ASP A 793 -9.00 47.99 32.52
N GLY A 794 -9.62 47.37 31.51
CA GLY A 794 -10.49 48.06 30.56
C GLY A 794 -11.76 48.63 31.20
N THR A 795 -12.23 48.02 32.29
CA THR A 795 -13.37 48.54 33.08
C THR A 795 -12.94 49.73 33.94
N ARG A 796 -11.75 49.67 34.56
CA ARG A 796 -11.18 50.81 35.31
C ARG A 796 -10.84 52.02 34.44
N ALA A 797 -10.39 51.80 33.20
CA ALA A 797 -10.10 52.89 32.25
C ALA A 797 -11.38 53.61 31.77
N ARG A 798 -12.53 52.92 31.71
CA ARG A 798 -13.82 53.54 31.35
C ARG A 798 -14.48 54.30 32.49
N ASP A 799 -14.13 53.98 33.74
CA ASP A 799 -14.64 54.67 34.93
C ASP A 799 -13.79 55.89 35.35
N THR A 800 -12.82 56.31 34.53
CA THR A 800 -12.12 57.59 34.73
C THR A 800 -12.81 58.66 33.90
N PRO A 801 -13.64 59.55 34.49
CA PRO A 801 -14.24 60.63 33.72
C PRO A 801 -13.12 61.56 33.23
N SER A 802 -13.10 61.85 31.92
CA SER A 802 -12.29 62.92 31.35
C SER A 802 -12.55 64.20 32.12
N ARG A 803 -11.52 64.69 32.84
CA ARG A 803 -11.51 66.05 33.40
C ARG A 803 -11.15 67.06 32.33
#